data_AF-A0A9K3PXP1-F1
#
_entry.id   AF-A0A9K3PXP1-F1
#
_cell.length_a   1.000
_cell.length_b   1.000
_cell.length_c   1.000
_cell.angle_alpha   90.00
_cell.angle_beta   90.00
_cell.angle_gamma   90.00
#
_symmetry.space_group_name_H-M   'P 1'
#
loop_
_entity.id
_entity.type
_entity.pdbx_description
1 polymer ?
#
loop_
_entity_poly.entity_id
_entity_poly.type
_entity_poly.pdbx_seq_one_letter_code
_entity_poly.pdbx_strand_id
1 'polypeptide(L)'
;MSLLWRWFVNLLCFLGASSANLPCSPYALFASPAFALSSTGSPETARAAREVIFDLDSAQLGLDTLASASLTPSPADFIDTPVPCNVPFRGLGNGSATLRGTVAWHVADDDGVTRRLLIPNTYYIPGLPLRILSPQHLAQELRPHETRPDGTYLTCYSDRIQLTWLDRRFLLTAPLNDANVGIVRTVPSYAGALSCNDHNLAFPTLFHRNNEREDILRDVNHMAKHLLQCHSCDANEGASLSQNEGASKSQNEGASKSQNEGACESEDTILSQLFDIDLLSTEAATPTQQLLYWHHRLNHRSFSLLKSMANEGKLPRHLASADHPRCAACEMATAHRKPWRNRRAPSGLRKAKQPGQCISVDQLKSPIPGLMGQMKGIPTTKRFNYATVSVDHYSDLSYLVLQETDTADETLAAKHSFEAFARTHAIRIQHYHADNGRFAENLWTDDIQKQGQTMSYCGVSAHWQNGIAEKRIKDLQDLARTQLIHAKIRWPGVIDARLWPYALTTANDVYNQTGSVQKKTPKVPIQLFTDSDHQQPKSDFHTFGCPVFVLESDLQDGKKISKWEGRARLGVNLGPSPVHATNVSLVLNLETGHVSPQYHIVHDDTFETLSQMQPVKSNWKRQCHFTDEPYDHSIYRTADEGETATPRASTVHGHPNVSIQDPSVIVTSKGRTSKPPDWHRNFTALPAQIDPLEQHKYKETDQLRELEDPIVFAASTSPDIMYRHEAMQEPDAPQFREAMVKEVIDHLKNRHFVVIPRSQVPKDEETLPAVWAMRRKRRIDTREVYKWKARLNIGGHKMVKGKHYDETYAPTLSWATIRTWLTLAACNGWHTRQLDFVLAYPQADIPRPTYMELPDGIEIEGASKETHCLRVLKNIYGGKDAGRTWYEYLKNRLVDPTKLGFTQSKIDDCVFYRGSTVLLVYTDDCIIIDKESQHNVDTLFKELSQHFNVEDEGQLSDYLGVQISMPEQGKYQFTQPHLIDSILEDLALWPQEHKLAPTKPKDTPAVPNSILGPDLKGETFQGNWNYKSVIGKLNFLEKCTRPDISYAVHQCARYMAEPKQSHAEAVKRIGRYLLGTRDKGISITPEMSKGLECYVDSDFCGNWDPNIAENEPMTSKSRYGYIVKLHGMPVYWASKLHTIVTLSTAESEYIALSHAARYVRGTVYLLQEISDIYHKLQHDPQVKCRLFEDNSAAYEMAKVPKMRPRTRHINVAYHHFRGEVANGRLIPCKCATQDMEADIFTKATGKETLQTLRKRIMGW
;
A
#
# COMPACT_ATOMS: atom_id res chain seq x y z
N MET A 1 -49.07 -54.69 15.46
CA MET A 1 -50.25 -53.79 15.58
C MET A 1 -49.73 -52.50 16.19
N SER A 2 -50.08 -51.27 15.78
CA SER A 2 -51.06 -50.76 14.78
C SER A 2 -50.90 -49.22 14.77
N LEU A 3 -51.14 -48.41 13.73
CA LEU A 3 -51.53 -48.51 12.30
C LEU A 3 -51.12 -47.11 11.71
N LEU A 4 -50.64 -46.84 10.49
CA LEU A 4 -50.67 -47.47 9.15
C LEU A 4 -52.05 -47.54 8.47
N TRP A 5 -52.09 -47.19 7.19
CA TRP A 5 -53.18 -47.44 6.21
C TRP A 5 -54.60 -46.87 6.50
N ARG A 6 -54.97 -45.85 5.71
CA ARG A 6 -56.33 -45.55 5.20
C ARG A 6 -56.19 -44.63 3.97
N TRP A 7 -56.84 -44.80 2.82
CA TRP A 7 -57.43 -45.92 2.05
C TRP A 7 -57.54 -45.38 0.58
N PHE A 8 -57.28 -46.12 -0.51
CA PHE A 8 -58.15 -47.12 -1.21
C PHE A 8 -59.56 -46.61 -1.66
N VAL A 9 -60.12 -46.88 -2.87
CA VAL A 9 -59.58 -47.21 -4.23
C VAL A 9 -60.74 -47.32 -5.27
N ASN A 10 -60.48 -47.02 -6.57
CA ASN A 10 -61.17 -47.44 -7.82
C ASN A 10 -62.65 -47.07 -8.23
N LEU A 11 -62.74 -46.60 -9.50
CA LEU A 11 -63.64 -46.98 -10.63
C LEU A 11 -64.98 -46.25 -10.99
N LEU A 12 -65.16 -46.16 -12.33
CA LEU A 12 -66.35 -45.86 -13.17
C LEU A 12 -66.93 -44.42 -13.09
N CYS A 13 -67.25 -43.65 -14.14
CA CYS A 13 -67.45 -43.74 -15.61
C CYS A 13 -68.91 -43.49 -16.03
N PHE A 14 -69.21 -42.34 -16.69
CA PHE A 14 -69.70 -42.27 -18.09
C PHE A 14 -70.27 -40.87 -18.52
N LEU A 15 -70.00 -40.51 -19.79
CA LEU A 15 -70.69 -39.53 -20.69
C LEU A 15 -70.84 -38.03 -20.25
N GLY A 16 -70.74 -37.05 -21.17
CA GLY A 16 -70.29 -37.11 -22.57
C GLY A 16 -70.67 -35.92 -23.47
N ALA A 17 -69.91 -35.74 -24.58
CA ALA A 17 -70.15 -34.86 -25.74
C ALA A 17 -70.09 -33.32 -25.52
N SER A 18 -69.57 -32.47 -26.43
CA SER A 18 -68.81 -32.60 -27.71
C SER A 18 -68.01 -31.28 -27.92
N SER A 19 -67.29 -30.91 -29.00
CA SER A 19 -66.97 -31.41 -30.37
C SER A 19 -65.65 -30.70 -30.79
N ALA A 20 -64.58 -31.30 -31.36
CA ALA A 20 -64.37 -32.08 -32.59
C ALA A 20 -63.62 -31.28 -33.70
N ASN A 21 -62.65 -31.95 -34.34
CA ASN A 21 -61.98 -31.66 -35.63
C ASN A 21 -60.76 -30.70 -35.74
N LEU A 22 -59.74 -31.27 -36.40
CA LEU A 22 -58.58 -30.71 -37.13
C LEU A 22 -58.94 -30.62 -38.64
N PRO A 23 -58.07 -30.21 -39.60
CA PRO A 23 -56.97 -29.22 -39.63
C PRO A 23 -57.07 -28.32 -40.92
N CYS A 24 -55.92 -27.84 -41.44
CA CYS A 24 -55.60 -27.47 -42.84
C CYS A 24 -55.74 -26.02 -43.36
N SER A 25 -54.72 -25.65 -44.15
CA SER A 25 -54.59 -24.55 -45.12
C SER A 25 -54.59 -25.19 -46.54
N PRO A 26 -55.12 -24.57 -47.62
CA PRO A 26 -54.26 -23.85 -48.59
C PRO A 26 -54.97 -22.75 -49.46
N TYR A 27 -54.29 -22.33 -50.55
CA TYR A 27 -54.63 -21.36 -51.64
C TYR A 27 -54.43 -19.86 -51.29
N ALA A 28 -53.63 -19.01 -51.96
CA ALA A 28 -52.79 -19.01 -53.19
C ALA A 28 -53.39 -18.43 -54.51
N LEU A 29 -52.50 -17.81 -55.32
CA LEU A 29 -52.70 -17.12 -56.62
C LEU A 29 -53.38 -15.73 -56.51
N PHE A 30 -53.08 -14.67 -57.27
CA PHE A 30 -52.23 -14.38 -58.46
C PHE A 30 -51.70 -12.91 -58.34
N ALA A 31 -50.78 -12.31 -59.10
CA ALA A 31 -49.81 -12.67 -60.17
C ALA A 31 -48.71 -11.56 -60.27
N SER A 32 -47.83 -11.58 -61.28
CA SER A 32 -46.78 -10.55 -61.57
C SER A 32 -46.89 -9.98 -62.99
N PRO A 33 -46.31 -8.79 -63.28
CA PRO A 33 -44.98 -8.70 -63.95
C PRO A 33 -44.15 -7.43 -63.57
N ALA A 34 -42.92 -7.16 -64.07
CA ALA A 34 -41.74 -7.99 -64.40
C ALA A 34 -40.50 -7.08 -64.71
N PHE A 35 -39.28 -7.65 -64.61
CA PHE A 35 -37.99 -7.28 -65.23
C PHE A 35 -37.58 -5.81 -65.55
N ALA A 36 -36.41 -5.39 -65.04
CA ALA A 36 -35.29 -4.84 -65.85
C ALA A 36 -33.96 -4.77 -65.05
N LEU A 37 -32.82 -4.81 -65.77
CA LEU A 37 -31.46 -4.53 -65.29
C LEU A 37 -30.86 -3.41 -66.15
N SER A 38 -30.34 -2.33 -65.56
CA SER A 38 -29.41 -1.41 -66.23
C SER A 38 -28.67 -0.52 -65.21
N SER A 39 -27.68 0.25 -65.69
CA SER A 39 -26.67 0.97 -64.91
C SER A 39 -26.81 2.50 -65.01
N THR A 40 -25.92 3.21 -64.29
CA THR A 40 -25.55 4.64 -64.46
C THR A 40 -26.61 5.73 -64.22
N GLY A 41 -26.28 6.71 -63.37
CA GLY A 41 -26.98 8.00 -63.32
C GLY A 41 -27.14 8.62 -61.92
N SER A 42 -26.48 9.74 -61.68
CA SER A 42 -26.94 10.84 -60.82
C SER A 42 -27.40 12.00 -61.74
N PRO A 43 -27.99 13.13 -61.27
CA PRO A 43 -28.20 13.57 -59.89
C PRO A 43 -29.61 14.12 -59.54
N GLU A 44 -29.76 14.52 -58.27
CA GLU A 44 -30.61 15.57 -57.68
C GLU A 44 -31.89 16.09 -58.38
N THR A 45 -33.04 15.99 -57.69
CA THR A 45 -33.88 17.13 -57.23
C THR A 45 -34.99 16.64 -56.28
N ALA A 46 -35.78 17.51 -55.64
CA ALA A 46 -36.46 17.18 -54.38
C ALA A 46 -37.89 17.73 -54.18
N ARG A 47 -38.65 17.05 -53.28
CA ARG A 47 -39.90 17.46 -52.59
C ARG A 47 -41.17 17.60 -53.46
N ALA A 48 -42.39 17.46 -52.92
CA ALA A 48 -42.88 16.75 -51.72
C ALA A 48 -44.42 16.72 -51.70
N ALA A 49 -45.01 15.72 -51.03
CA ALA A 49 -46.32 15.82 -50.39
C ALA A 49 -46.38 14.89 -49.16
N ARG A 50 -47.08 15.31 -48.12
CA ARG A 50 -47.39 14.53 -46.90
C ARG A 50 -48.91 14.57 -46.70
N GLU A 51 -49.46 13.51 -46.13
CA GLU A 51 -50.53 13.58 -45.12
C GLU A 51 -50.38 12.30 -44.26
N VAL A 52 -50.12 12.33 -42.95
CA VAL A 52 -50.72 13.09 -41.84
C VAL A 52 -52.14 12.63 -41.56
N ILE A 53 -52.29 11.82 -40.50
CA ILE A 53 -53.44 11.88 -39.62
C ILE A 53 -52.91 12.32 -38.25
N PHE A 54 -53.67 13.19 -37.59
CA PHE A 54 -53.21 13.91 -36.42
C PHE A 54 -53.33 13.09 -35.13
N ASP A 55 -52.20 12.97 -34.45
CA ASP A 55 -52.14 12.86 -33.00
C ASP A 55 -52.35 14.28 -32.41
N LEU A 56 -53.62 14.69 -32.32
CA LEU A 56 -54.06 16.06 -31.99
C LEU A 56 -54.24 16.29 -30.48
N ASP A 57 -54.44 15.20 -29.74
CA ASP A 57 -54.71 15.19 -28.30
C ASP A 57 -53.52 14.66 -27.46
N SER A 58 -52.53 13.96 -28.03
CA SER A 58 -51.34 13.65 -27.22
C SER A 58 -50.47 14.88 -26.93
N ALA A 59 -50.04 14.93 -25.68
CA ALA A 59 -49.06 15.88 -25.21
C ALA A 59 -47.67 15.25 -25.18
N GLN A 60 -46.66 15.98 -25.65
CA GLN A 60 -45.27 15.64 -25.38
C GLN A 60 -44.93 15.90 -23.90
N LEU A 61 -44.30 14.90 -23.29
CA LEU A 61 -43.86 14.84 -21.91
C LEU A 61 -42.34 14.59 -21.88
N GLY A 62 -41.57 15.61 -21.54
CA GLY A 62 -40.14 15.48 -21.29
C GLY A 62 -39.91 14.84 -19.94
N LEU A 63 -39.15 13.74 -19.91
CA LEU A 63 -38.66 13.13 -18.68
C LEU A 63 -37.37 13.84 -18.25
N ASP A 64 -37.45 14.65 -17.20
CA ASP A 64 -36.30 15.38 -16.66
C ASP A 64 -35.96 14.85 -15.26
N THR A 65 -34.78 14.24 -15.13
CA THR A 65 -34.27 13.66 -13.88
C THR A 65 -33.59 14.66 -12.96
N LEU A 66 -33.36 15.89 -13.42
CA LEU A 66 -32.77 16.99 -12.66
C LEU A 66 -33.82 18.05 -12.25
N ALA A 67 -34.96 18.08 -12.94
CA ALA A 67 -36.12 18.87 -12.52
C ALA A 67 -36.61 18.45 -11.12
N SER A 68 -36.67 19.41 -10.19
CA SER A 68 -37.13 19.20 -8.82
C SER A 68 -38.66 19.13 -8.67
N ALA A 69 -39.41 19.52 -9.70
CA ALA A 69 -40.87 19.47 -9.74
C ALA A 69 -41.36 19.18 -11.16
N SER A 70 -42.56 18.59 -11.29
CA SER A 70 -43.24 18.49 -12.59
C SER A 70 -43.87 19.84 -12.96
N LEU A 71 -43.86 20.17 -14.25
CA LEU A 71 -44.26 21.47 -14.79
C LEU A 71 -45.23 21.30 -15.97
N THR A 72 -46.25 22.16 -16.07
CA THR A 72 -47.18 22.19 -17.21
C THR A 72 -47.36 23.59 -17.83
N PRO A 73 -47.41 23.70 -19.18
CA PRO A 73 -47.82 24.91 -19.89
C PRO A 73 -49.34 25.09 -20.01
N SER A 74 -50.14 24.15 -19.48
CA SER A 74 -51.59 24.09 -19.65
C SER A 74 -52.31 24.07 -18.29
N PRO A 75 -53.19 25.03 -17.98
CA PRO A 75 -53.97 24.99 -16.75
C PRO A 75 -55.14 24.00 -16.85
N ALA A 76 -55.44 23.48 -18.04
CA ALA A 76 -56.46 22.45 -18.26
C ALA A 76 -55.96 21.03 -17.93
N ASP A 77 -54.68 20.88 -17.55
CA ASP A 77 -54.11 19.60 -17.10
C ASP A 77 -54.52 19.24 -15.67
N PHE A 78 -54.94 20.24 -14.87
CA PHE A 78 -55.32 20.05 -13.49
C PHE A 78 -56.69 19.40 -13.40
N ILE A 79 -56.80 18.31 -12.64
CA ILE A 79 -58.08 17.63 -12.38
C ILE A 79 -58.87 18.26 -11.24
N ASP A 80 -58.17 18.96 -10.36
CA ASP A 80 -58.71 19.74 -9.24
C ASP A 80 -58.53 21.23 -9.54
N THR A 81 -59.29 22.12 -8.88
CA THR A 81 -59.09 23.57 -9.05
C THR A 81 -57.72 23.97 -8.48
N PRO A 82 -56.78 24.47 -9.30
CA PRO A 82 -55.41 24.74 -8.85
C PRO A 82 -55.33 26.02 -8.01
N VAL A 83 -54.42 26.02 -7.04
CA VAL A 83 -54.23 27.13 -6.10
C VAL A 83 -53.19 28.11 -6.65
N PRO A 84 -53.43 29.44 -6.59
CA PRO A 84 -52.42 30.43 -6.97
C PRO A 84 -51.13 30.31 -6.17
N CYS A 85 -49.99 30.45 -6.84
CA CYS A 85 -48.68 30.48 -6.23
C CYS A 85 -47.77 31.53 -6.90
N ASN A 86 -46.59 31.76 -6.33
CA ASN A 86 -45.56 32.61 -6.93
C ASN A 86 -44.18 32.00 -6.65
N VAL A 87 -43.94 30.79 -7.18
CA VAL A 87 -42.72 30.01 -6.91
C VAL A 87 -41.70 30.29 -8.01
N PRO A 88 -40.54 30.90 -7.72
CA PRO A 88 -39.53 31.19 -8.74
C PRO A 88 -38.90 29.91 -9.27
N PHE A 89 -38.75 29.80 -10.59
CA PHE A 89 -38.05 28.72 -11.27
C PHE A 89 -36.85 29.26 -12.08
N ARG A 90 -35.91 28.37 -12.39
CA ARG A 90 -34.67 28.66 -13.13
C ARG A 90 -34.37 27.53 -14.12
N GLY A 91 -33.56 27.80 -15.13
CA GLY A 91 -33.10 26.81 -16.11
C GLY A 91 -33.95 26.70 -17.39
N LEU A 92 -35.19 27.19 -17.38
CA LEU A 92 -36.13 27.18 -18.51
C LEU A 92 -36.60 28.61 -18.82
N GLY A 93 -35.64 29.55 -18.80
CA GLY A 93 -35.91 30.95 -18.50
C GLY A 93 -35.97 31.22 -16.99
N ASN A 94 -35.85 32.48 -16.60
CA ASN A 94 -36.06 32.92 -15.22
C ASN A 94 -37.47 33.51 -15.10
N GLY A 95 -38.28 32.98 -14.20
CA GLY A 95 -39.66 33.43 -13.98
C GLY A 95 -40.24 32.82 -12.71
N SER A 96 -41.56 32.90 -12.53
CA SER A 96 -42.26 32.20 -11.46
C SER A 96 -43.49 31.44 -11.96
N ALA A 97 -43.74 30.28 -11.34
CA ALA A 97 -44.95 29.50 -11.52
C ALA A 97 -46.12 30.17 -10.80
N THR A 98 -47.27 30.24 -11.48
CA THR A 98 -48.42 31.06 -11.09
C THR A 98 -49.58 30.28 -10.48
N LEU A 99 -49.68 28.97 -10.75
CA LEU A 99 -50.64 28.06 -10.13
C LEU A 99 -49.95 26.74 -9.73
N ARG A 100 -50.50 26.03 -8.75
CA ARG A 100 -50.07 24.68 -8.32
C ARG A 100 -51.29 23.77 -8.11
N GLY A 101 -51.23 22.51 -8.53
CA GLY A 101 -52.33 21.56 -8.36
C GLY A 101 -52.02 20.12 -8.80
N THR A 102 -53.01 19.23 -8.70
CA THR A 102 -52.91 17.84 -9.16
C THR A 102 -53.17 17.75 -10.66
N VAL A 103 -52.22 17.22 -11.43
CA VAL A 103 -52.45 16.87 -12.85
C VAL A 103 -52.67 15.37 -13.03
N ALA A 104 -53.36 14.99 -14.12
CA ALA A 104 -53.53 13.61 -14.53
C ALA A 104 -53.10 13.41 -15.98
N TRP A 105 -52.05 12.63 -16.22
CA TRP A 105 -51.54 12.32 -17.55
C TRP A 105 -51.64 10.81 -17.82
N HIS A 106 -52.14 10.42 -18.99
CA HIS A 106 -52.28 9.02 -19.38
C HIS A 106 -51.15 8.66 -20.36
N VAL A 107 -50.34 7.64 -20.07
CA VAL A 107 -49.20 7.19 -20.91
C VAL A 107 -49.33 5.69 -21.18
N ALA A 108 -48.88 5.22 -22.34
CA ALA A 108 -48.74 3.78 -22.57
C ALA A 108 -47.40 3.33 -21.99
N ASP A 109 -47.39 2.21 -21.25
CA ASP A 109 -46.15 1.56 -20.83
C ASP A 109 -45.51 0.75 -21.98
N ASP A 110 -44.36 0.13 -21.71
CA ASP A 110 -43.61 -0.64 -22.72
C ASP A 110 -44.37 -1.88 -23.23
N ASP A 111 -45.36 -2.37 -22.48
CA ASP A 111 -46.30 -3.42 -22.90
C ASP A 111 -47.47 -2.88 -23.76
N GLY A 112 -47.49 -1.57 -24.03
CA GLY A 112 -48.53 -0.86 -24.79
C GLY A 112 -49.82 -0.57 -24.00
N VAL A 113 -49.83 -0.76 -22.68
CA VAL A 113 -51.02 -0.61 -21.84
C VAL A 113 -51.11 0.80 -21.29
N THR A 114 -52.28 1.45 -21.45
CA THR A 114 -52.51 2.79 -20.90
C THR A 114 -52.53 2.80 -19.38
N ARG A 115 -51.68 3.63 -18.77
CA ARG A 115 -51.57 3.88 -17.32
C ARG A 115 -51.85 5.35 -17.04
N ARG A 116 -52.58 5.63 -15.95
CA ARG A 116 -52.86 7.00 -15.47
C ARG A 116 -51.84 7.39 -14.41
N LEU A 117 -51.00 8.38 -14.70
CA LEU A 117 -50.13 9.03 -13.73
C LEU A 117 -50.91 10.18 -13.09
N LEU A 118 -51.05 10.14 -11.76
CA LEU A 118 -51.53 11.27 -10.96
C LEU A 118 -50.31 11.92 -10.32
N ILE A 119 -50.12 13.22 -10.59
CA ILE A 119 -48.99 13.98 -10.04
C ILE A 119 -49.58 15.18 -9.29
N PRO A 120 -49.78 15.05 -7.95
CA PRO A 120 -50.08 16.18 -7.07
C PRO A 120 -49.07 17.33 -7.24
N ASN A 121 -49.41 18.51 -6.73
CA ASN A 121 -48.45 19.58 -6.47
C ASN A 121 -47.64 20.11 -7.67
N THR A 122 -48.03 19.77 -8.90
CA THR A 122 -47.45 20.17 -10.18
C THR A 122 -47.64 21.68 -10.42
N TYR A 123 -46.67 22.34 -11.03
CA TYR A 123 -46.66 23.78 -11.22
C TYR A 123 -47.03 24.22 -12.64
N TYR A 124 -47.80 25.31 -12.73
CA TYR A 124 -48.19 25.96 -13.98
C TYR A 124 -47.22 27.09 -14.36
N ILE A 125 -46.65 27.00 -15.56
CA ILE A 125 -45.77 28.02 -16.14
C ILE A 125 -46.30 28.38 -17.54
N PRO A 126 -46.97 29.53 -17.71
CA PRO A 126 -47.46 29.94 -19.03
C PRO A 126 -46.30 30.15 -20.00
N GLY A 127 -46.40 29.59 -21.21
CA GLY A 127 -45.38 29.72 -22.26
C GLY A 127 -44.24 28.70 -22.22
N LEU A 128 -44.25 27.73 -21.29
CA LEU A 128 -43.30 26.61 -21.30
C LEU A 128 -43.47 25.75 -22.59
N PRO A 129 -42.41 25.32 -23.28
CA PRO A 129 -42.55 24.72 -24.63
C PRO A 129 -43.10 23.29 -24.68
N LEU A 130 -43.03 22.54 -23.57
CA LEU A 130 -43.63 21.20 -23.42
C LEU A 130 -43.94 20.92 -21.94
N ARG A 131 -44.68 19.84 -21.66
CA ARG A 131 -44.90 19.36 -20.27
C ARG A 131 -43.64 18.65 -19.79
N ILE A 132 -43.27 18.85 -18.52
CA ILE A 132 -42.10 18.22 -17.92
C ILE A 132 -42.55 17.34 -16.75
N LEU A 133 -42.23 16.05 -16.83
CA LEU A 133 -42.45 15.08 -15.77
C LEU A 133 -41.12 14.88 -15.02
N SER A 134 -41.08 15.34 -13.77
CA SER A 134 -40.00 14.99 -12.84
C SER A 134 -40.30 13.63 -12.20
N PRO A 135 -39.44 12.60 -12.40
CA PRO A 135 -39.58 11.32 -11.72
C PRO A 135 -39.36 11.45 -10.21
N GLN A 136 -38.51 12.38 -9.78
CA GLN A 136 -38.28 12.65 -8.37
C GLN A 136 -39.54 13.22 -7.72
N HIS A 137 -40.19 14.20 -8.34
CA HIS A 137 -41.45 14.78 -7.87
C HIS A 137 -42.56 13.72 -7.80
N LEU A 138 -42.73 12.93 -8.86
CA LEU A 138 -43.68 11.81 -8.87
C LEU A 138 -43.42 10.81 -7.72
N ALA A 139 -42.16 10.40 -7.51
CA ALA A 139 -41.80 9.45 -6.46
C ALA A 139 -41.86 10.03 -5.03
N GLN A 140 -41.85 11.36 -4.88
CA GLN A 140 -42.08 12.06 -3.62
C GLN A 140 -43.58 12.19 -3.32
N GLU A 141 -44.36 12.68 -4.27
CA GLU A 141 -45.82 12.90 -4.10
C GLU A 141 -46.62 11.59 -4.02
N LEU A 142 -46.10 10.48 -4.58
CA LEU A 142 -46.63 9.13 -4.36
C LEU A 142 -46.34 8.56 -2.95
N ARG A 143 -45.51 9.22 -2.13
CA ARG A 143 -45.11 8.75 -0.79
C ARG A 143 -45.36 9.80 0.31
N PRO A 144 -46.59 9.93 0.83
CA PRO A 144 -46.85 10.77 2.00
C PRO A 144 -46.06 10.30 3.24
N HIS A 145 -46.07 8.99 3.53
CA HIS A 145 -45.45 8.39 4.71
C HIS A 145 -44.93 6.96 4.47
N GLU A 146 -44.05 6.50 5.37
CA GLU A 146 -43.39 5.18 5.47
C GLU A 146 -42.13 4.90 4.62
N THR A 147 -41.28 4.01 5.16
CA THR A 147 -39.84 3.91 4.87
C THR A 147 -39.43 2.62 4.14
N ARG A 148 -39.94 2.41 2.92
CA ARG A 148 -39.35 1.50 1.91
C ARG A 148 -39.57 2.07 0.51
N PRO A 149 -38.60 1.92 -0.43
CA PRO A 149 -38.84 2.24 -1.82
C PRO A 149 -39.76 1.18 -2.44
N ASP A 150 -40.92 1.60 -2.90
CA ASP A 150 -41.96 0.86 -3.62
C ASP A 150 -41.54 0.44 -5.04
N GLY A 151 -40.25 0.15 -5.26
CA GLY A 151 -39.64 -0.12 -6.56
C GLY A 151 -39.89 0.95 -7.65
N THR A 152 -40.38 2.13 -7.28
CA THR A 152 -40.51 3.28 -8.18
C THR A 152 -39.21 4.07 -8.21
N TYR A 153 -38.56 4.05 -9.38
CA TYR A 153 -37.28 4.72 -9.69
C TYR A 153 -37.12 4.85 -11.21
N LEU A 154 -36.19 5.68 -11.66
CA LEU A 154 -35.88 5.86 -13.08
C LEU A 154 -34.40 5.60 -13.35
N THR A 155 -34.11 4.85 -14.41
CA THR A 155 -32.75 4.50 -14.84
C THR A 155 -32.43 5.17 -16.17
N CYS A 156 -31.43 6.06 -16.20
CA CYS A 156 -30.89 6.58 -17.45
C CYS A 156 -29.79 5.66 -17.98
N TYR A 157 -29.93 5.23 -19.22
CA TYR A 157 -28.90 4.62 -20.06
C TYR A 157 -28.41 5.67 -21.07
N SER A 158 -27.34 5.38 -21.80
CA SER A 158 -26.77 6.27 -22.82
C SER A 158 -27.68 6.49 -24.04
N ASP A 159 -28.67 5.61 -24.23
CA ASP A 159 -29.55 5.49 -25.41
C ASP A 159 -31.05 5.56 -25.05
N ARG A 160 -31.41 5.51 -23.76
CA ARG A 160 -32.81 5.58 -23.29
C ARG A 160 -32.92 5.94 -21.80
N ILE A 161 -34.07 6.49 -21.44
CA ILE A 161 -34.52 6.72 -20.07
C ILE A 161 -35.64 5.71 -19.75
N GLN A 162 -35.51 4.94 -18.67
CA GLN A 162 -36.50 3.95 -18.25
C GLN A 162 -37.13 4.30 -16.90
N LEU A 163 -38.37 4.81 -16.91
CA LEU A 163 -39.17 5.02 -15.70
C LEU A 163 -39.79 3.70 -15.26
N THR A 164 -39.52 3.27 -14.04
CA THR A 164 -40.05 2.05 -13.41
C THR A 164 -40.97 2.43 -12.25
N TRP A 165 -42.15 1.81 -12.09
CA TRP A 165 -43.03 2.08 -10.94
C TRP A 165 -43.86 0.89 -10.44
N LEU A 166 -44.36 1.02 -9.21
CA LEU A 166 -45.18 0.04 -8.47
C LEU A 166 -44.54 -1.35 -8.38
N ASP A 167 -43.43 -1.40 -7.63
CA ASP A 167 -42.56 -2.53 -7.36
C ASP A 167 -42.10 -3.29 -8.62
N ARG A 168 -41.59 -2.50 -9.58
CA ARG A 168 -41.08 -2.96 -10.89
C ARG A 168 -42.12 -3.67 -11.77
N ARG A 169 -43.42 -3.46 -11.52
CA ARG A 169 -44.49 -4.02 -12.36
C ARG A 169 -44.69 -3.28 -13.68
N PHE A 170 -44.38 -2.00 -13.74
CA PHE A 170 -44.57 -1.17 -14.93
C PHE A 170 -43.28 -0.46 -15.30
N LEU A 171 -43.01 -0.40 -16.61
CA LEU A 171 -41.80 0.14 -17.20
C LEU A 171 -42.17 1.02 -18.40
N LEU A 172 -41.54 2.18 -18.51
CA LEU A 172 -41.74 3.14 -19.61
C LEU A 172 -40.39 3.63 -20.12
N THR A 173 -40.08 3.28 -21.35
CA THR A 173 -38.81 3.55 -22.02
C THR A 173 -38.94 4.71 -23.02
N ALA A 174 -38.38 5.86 -22.66
CA ALA A 174 -38.19 6.98 -23.57
C ALA A 174 -36.81 6.87 -24.25
N PRO A 175 -36.70 6.66 -25.57
CA PRO A 175 -35.41 6.67 -26.25
C PRO A 175 -34.75 8.05 -26.18
N LEU A 176 -33.42 8.08 -26.08
CA LEU A 176 -32.62 9.29 -26.24
C LEU A 176 -32.13 9.37 -27.69
N ASN A 177 -32.28 10.54 -28.31
CA ASN A 177 -31.79 10.82 -29.67
C ASN A 177 -30.74 11.94 -29.63
N ASP A 178 -30.31 12.41 -30.81
CA ASP A 178 -29.26 13.43 -30.96
C ASP A 178 -29.53 14.78 -30.23
N ALA A 179 -30.75 15.03 -29.73
CA ALA A 179 -31.09 16.19 -28.90
C ALA A 179 -30.97 15.93 -27.37
N ASN A 180 -30.66 14.69 -26.96
CA ASN A 180 -30.35 14.27 -25.59
C ASN A 180 -31.44 14.54 -24.52
N VAL A 181 -32.73 14.48 -24.91
CA VAL A 181 -33.88 14.57 -23.99
C VAL A 181 -34.82 13.39 -24.23
N GLY A 182 -35.19 12.68 -23.15
CA GLY A 182 -36.15 11.57 -23.24
C GLY A 182 -37.58 12.11 -23.27
N ILE A 183 -38.23 12.04 -24.43
CA ILE A 183 -39.61 12.51 -24.59
C ILE A 183 -40.54 11.32 -24.79
N VAL A 184 -41.54 11.19 -23.92
CA VAL A 184 -42.71 10.32 -24.14
C VAL A 184 -43.89 11.16 -24.62
N ARG A 185 -44.94 10.48 -25.08
CA ARG A 185 -46.25 11.11 -25.34
C ARG A 185 -47.24 10.61 -24.30
N THR A 186 -48.27 11.40 -24.00
CA THR A 186 -49.50 10.80 -23.49
C THR A 186 -50.07 9.85 -24.55
N VAL A 187 -50.92 8.91 -24.19
CA VAL A 187 -51.69 8.20 -25.22
C VAL A 187 -52.60 9.20 -25.94
N PRO A 188 -52.78 9.06 -27.27
CA PRO A 188 -53.99 9.55 -27.92
C PRO A 188 -55.20 8.82 -27.31
N SER A 189 -56.38 9.40 -27.35
CA SER A 189 -57.62 8.76 -26.87
C SER A 189 -58.07 7.53 -27.69
N TYR A 190 -57.32 7.15 -28.73
CA TYR A 190 -57.55 6.02 -29.64
C TYR A 190 -56.25 5.23 -29.89
N ALA A 191 -56.30 3.90 -29.96
CA ALA A 191 -55.10 3.04 -29.90
C ALA A 191 -54.98 2.01 -31.04
N GLY A 192 -53.77 1.87 -31.62
CA GLY A 192 -53.36 0.70 -32.41
C GLY A 192 -52.25 0.90 -33.46
N ALA A 193 -51.30 -0.05 -33.53
CA ALA A 193 -50.37 -0.36 -34.65
C ALA A 193 -49.27 0.68 -35.05
N LEU A 194 -48.17 0.32 -35.74
CA LEU A 194 -47.21 -0.81 -35.58
C LEU A 194 -45.94 -0.59 -36.45
N SER A 195 -44.72 -0.72 -35.87
CA SER A 195 -43.41 -0.98 -36.52
C SER A 195 -42.66 0.10 -37.35
N CYS A 196 -41.36 -0.17 -37.54
CA CYS A 196 -40.32 0.44 -38.42
C CYS A 196 -39.45 1.62 -37.90
N ASN A 197 -38.28 1.79 -38.50
CA ASN A 197 -37.04 2.37 -37.93
C ASN A 197 -36.62 3.73 -38.54
N ASP A 198 -35.75 4.44 -37.82
CA ASP A 198 -34.51 5.16 -38.21
C ASP A 198 -34.41 5.86 -39.60
N HIS A 199 -33.85 7.06 -39.76
CA HIS A 199 -33.16 7.97 -38.82
C HIS A 199 -33.20 9.43 -39.37
N ASN A 200 -33.01 10.41 -38.49
CA ASN A 200 -32.51 11.77 -38.68
C ASN A 200 -33.03 12.69 -39.82
N LEU A 201 -33.52 13.88 -39.41
CA LEU A 201 -33.36 15.11 -40.19
C LEU A 201 -33.24 16.32 -39.25
N ALA A 202 -32.17 17.10 -39.39
CA ALA A 202 -31.91 18.30 -38.59
C ALA A 202 -32.65 19.54 -39.12
N PHE A 203 -32.90 20.51 -38.24
CA PHE A 203 -33.30 21.88 -38.56
C PHE A 203 -32.38 22.88 -37.83
N PRO A 204 -32.21 24.13 -38.32
CA PRO A 204 -30.87 24.65 -38.53
C PRO A 204 -30.52 25.90 -37.72
N THR A 205 -29.25 26.30 -37.82
CA THR A 205 -28.71 27.53 -37.24
C THR A 205 -29.44 28.79 -37.71
N LEU A 206 -30.16 29.45 -36.79
CA LEU A 206 -30.40 30.88 -36.87
C LEU A 206 -29.37 31.62 -36.01
N PHE A 207 -28.65 32.54 -36.67
CA PHE A 207 -28.16 33.86 -36.23
C PHE A 207 -27.86 34.13 -34.73
N HIS A 208 -26.79 34.82 -34.36
CA HIS A 208 -25.80 35.58 -35.17
C HIS A 208 -24.46 35.65 -34.42
N ARG A 209 -23.33 35.60 -35.13
CA ARG A 209 -22.17 36.41 -34.72
C ARG A 209 -22.42 37.83 -35.23
N ASN A 210 -22.34 38.81 -34.35
CA ASN A 210 -22.00 40.19 -34.66
C ASN A 210 -21.09 40.71 -33.55
N ASN A 211 -20.23 41.68 -33.87
CA ASN A 211 -19.26 42.23 -32.92
C ASN A 211 -19.90 43.35 -32.10
N GLU A 212 -19.86 43.24 -30.78
CA GLU A 212 -19.96 44.40 -29.88
C GLU A 212 -18.98 44.17 -28.71
N ARG A 213 -17.75 44.68 -28.90
CA ARG A 213 -16.67 44.67 -27.90
C ARG A 213 -16.57 46.04 -27.24
N GLU A 214 -17.70 46.61 -26.83
CA GLU A 214 -17.79 47.88 -26.12
C GLU A 214 -19.19 48.01 -25.48
N ASP A 215 -19.35 47.67 -24.19
CA ASP A 215 -20.13 48.49 -23.22
C ASP A 215 -20.14 47.93 -21.78
N ILE A 216 -19.85 46.64 -21.55
CA ILE A 216 -19.63 46.10 -20.18
C ILE A 216 -18.22 46.46 -19.63
N LEU A 217 -17.78 47.68 -19.92
CA LEU A 217 -16.62 48.35 -19.31
C LEU A 217 -17.04 49.58 -18.46
N ARG A 218 -18.35 49.85 -18.37
CA ARG A 218 -18.93 51.00 -17.65
C ARG A 218 -19.44 50.66 -16.24
N ASP A 219 -20.25 49.62 -16.07
CA ASP A 219 -20.98 49.42 -14.79
C ASP A 219 -20.12 48.85 -13.64
N VAL A 220 -19.11 48.02 -13.92
CA VAL A 220 -18.17 47.55 -12.88
C VAL A 220 -17.34 48.72 -12.31
N ASN A 221 -16.98 49.67 -13.17
CA ASN A 221 -16.31 50.92 -12.79
C ASN A 221 -17.22 51.91 -12.04
N HIS A 222 -18.54 51.70 -12.02
CA HIS A 222 -19.48 52.55 -11.28
C HIS A 222 -19.66 52.10 -9.83
N MET A 223 -19.62 50.79 -9.53
CA MET A 223 -19.71 50.30 -8.14
C MET A 223 -18.39 50.43 -7.37
N ALA A 224 -17.23 50.26 -8.03
CA ALA A 224 -15.93 50.46 -7.40
C ALA A 224 -15.70 51.92 -6.92
N LYS A 225 -16.47 52.88 -7.45
CA LYS A 225 -16.37 54.30 -7.15
C LYS A 225 -17.26 54.80 -6.00
N HIS A 226 -18.03 53.92 -5.36
CA HIS A 226 -19.07 54.31 -4.39
C HIS A 226 -18.84 53.81 -2.95
N LEU A 227 -17.67 53.22 -2.65
CA LEU A 227 -17.24 52.81 -1.30
C LEU A 227 -16.08 53.65 -0.73
N LEU A 228 -15.71 54.74 -1.40
CA LEU A 228 -14.74 55.74 -0.94
C LEU A 228 -15.27 57.13 -1.26
N GLN A 229 -15.41 57.98 -0.22
CA GLN A 229 -16.22 59.23 -0.18
C GLN A 229 -17.74 58.92 -0.21
N CYS A 230 -18.60 59.48 0.66
CA CYS A 230 -18.47 60.49 1.73
C CYS A 230 -18.89 59.85 3.10
N HIS A 231 -18.73 60.43 4.29
CA HIS A 231 -18.58 61.84 4.71
C HIS A 231 -17.60 62.01 5.89
N SER A 232 -17.17 63.26 6.11
CA SER A 232 -16.33 63.72 7.24
C SER A 232 -17.03 64.80 8.07
N CYS A 233 -17.11 64.60 9.39
CA CYS A 233 -17.44 65.58 10.46
C CYS A 233 -17.38 64.85 11.82
N ASP A 234 -16.88 65.38 12.95
CA ASP A 234 -16.18 66.65 13.22
C ASP A 234 -15.31 66.57 14.49
N ALA A 235 -14.30 67.45 14.56
CA ALA A 235 -13.67 68.13 15.71
C ALA A 235 -13.12 67.38 16.98
N ASN A 236 -11.96 67.90 17.45
CA ASN A 236 -11.27 67.74 18.76
C ASN A 236 -10.85 66.31 19.19
N GLU A 237 -9.69 66.02 19.80
CA GLU A 237 -8.43 66.73 20.15
C GLU A 237 -7.36 65.64 20.47
N GLY A 238 -6.04 65.85 20.53
CA GLY A 238 -5.17 67.02 20.29
C GLY A 238 -3.72 66.73 20.77
N ALA A 239 -2.71 67.41 20.20
CA ALA A 239 -1.26 67.34 20.54
C ALA A 239 -0.52 65.97 20.29
N SER A 240 0.79 65.88 19.99
CA SER A 240 1.81 66.85 19.52
C SER A 240 3.14 66.17 19.14
N LEU A 241 3.86 66.68 18.11
CA LEU A 241 5.34 66.63 17.89
C LEU A 241 6.03 65.22 17.71
N SER A 242 7.18 65.05 17.03
CA SER A 242 7.91 65.84 16.01
C SER A 242 9.13 65.10 15.39
N GLN A 243 9.37 65.34 14.09
CA GLN A 243 10.70 65.56 13.44
C GLN A 243 11.73 64.45 13.12
N ASN A 244 12.56 64.80 12.11
CA ASN A 244 13.82 64.27 11.57
C ASN A 244 13.75 63.04 10.63
N GLU A 245 14.17 63.09 9.35
CA GLU A 245 15.45 63.54 8.69
C GLU A 245 16.56 62.47 8.71
N GLY A 246 17.27 62.18 7.60
CA GLY A 246 17.19 62.72 6.23
C GLY A 246 18.25 62.11 5.27
N ALA A 247 18.27 62.58 4.00
CA ALA A 247 19.31 62.58 2.92
C ALA A 247 20.44 61.47 2.83
N SER A 248 21.05 61.13 1.68
CA SER A 248 21.35 61.94 0.49
C SER A 248 21.78 61.15 -0.79
N LYS A 249 21.71 61.86 -1.94
CA LYS A 249 22.42 61.79 -3.25
C LYS A 249 23.79 61.05 -3.29
N SER A 250 24.38 60.56 -4.40
CA SER A 250 24.12 60.47 -5.88
C SER A 250 25.18 59.50 -6.51
N GLN A 251 25.49 59.26 -7.81
CA GLN A 251 25.40 59.97 -9.12
C GLN A 251 25.27 58.98 -10.32
N ASN A 252 25.32 59.48 -11.58
CA ASN A 252 25.44 58.73 -12.85
C ASN A 252 26.94 58.60 -13.28
N GLU A 253 27.41 58.10 -14.45
CA GLU A 253 26.89 57.70 -15.79
C GLU A 253 27.64 56.41 -16.27
N GLY A 254 27.32 55.72 -17.37
CA GLY A 254 26.26 55.83 -18.40
C GLY A 254 26.81 55.56 -19.82
N ALA A 255 26.09 54.81 -20.68
CA ALA A 255 26.52 54.53 -22.08
C ALA A 255 25.36 54.26 -23.07
N SER A 256 25.41 54.97 -24.21
CA SER A 256 24.68 54.85 -25.50
C SER A 256 23.53 53.84 -25.71
N LYS A 257 22.37 54.38 -26.16
CA LYS A 257 21.30 53.65 -26.87
C LYS A 257 21.52 53.65 -28.39
N SER A 258 20.81 52.78 -29.11
CA SER A 258 20.30 53.07 -30.47
C SER A 258 18.79 52.82 -30.52
N GLN A 259 18.12 53.28 -31.58
CA GLN A 259 16.67 53.52 -31.61
C GLN A 259 15.85 52.31 -32.06
N ASN A 260 14.60 52.23 -31.58
CA ASN A 260 13.48 51.84 -32.43
C ASN A 260 12.18 52.53 -31.97
N GLU A 261 11.18 52.60 -32.86
CA GLU A 261 9.94 53.36 -32.65
C GLU A 261 8.89 52.55 -31.86
N GLY A 262 7.88 53.25 -31.30
CA GLY A 262 6.98 52.69 -30.29
C GLY A 262 5.56 52.40 -30.76
N ALA A 263 4.86 51.58 -29.98
CA ALA A 263 3.40 51.41 -30.01
C ALA A 263 2.88 51.36 -28.56
N CYS A 264 1.61 51.74 -28.36
CA CYS A 264 0.97 51.76 -27.04
C CYS A 264 0.45 50.35 -26.66
N GLU A 265 0.83 49.84 -25.49
CA GLU A 265 0.19 48.67 -24.87
C GLU A 265 -0.76 49.13 -23.75
N SER A 266 -1.91 48.47 -23.65
CA SER A 266 -3.02 48.84 -22.77
C SER A 266 -2.86 48.34 -21.32
N GLU A 267 -3.40 49.10 -20.36
CA GLU A 267 -3.27 48.85 -18.92
C GLU A 267 -3.83 47.48 -18.45
N ASP A 268 -4.80 46.89 -19.16
CA ASP A 268 -5.34 45.55 -18.88
C ASP A 268 -4.26 44.45 -18.79
N THR A 269 -3.18 44.58 -19.56
CA THR A 269 -2.07 43.61 -19.55
C THR A 269 -1.38 43.58 -18.18
N ILE A 270 -1.35 44.71 -17.47
CA ILE A 270 -0.71 44.86 -16.15
C ILE A 270 -1.56 44.18 -15.07
N LEU A 271 -2.89 44.33 -15.10
CA LEU A 271 -3.79 43.72 -14.12
C LEU A 271 -3.79 42.19 -14.20
N SER A 272 -3.59 41.61 -15.38
CA SER A 272 -3.42 40.14 -15.52
C SER A 272 -2.11 39.62 -14.92
N GLN A 273 -1.07 40.47 -14.81
CA GLN A 273 0.21 40.13 -14.17
C GLN A 273 0.18 40.34 -12.64
N LEU A 274 -0.69 41.21 -12.13
CA LEU A 274 -0.77 41.55 -10.70
C LEU A 274 -1.39 40.46 -9.80
N PHE A 275 -2.10 39.47 -10.36
CA PHE A 275 -2.74 38.39 -9.56
C PHE A 275 -1.98 37.06 -9.52
N ASP A 276 -1.01 36.82 -10.42
CA ASP A 276 -0.17 35.59 -10.43
C ASP A 276 1.21 35.83 -9.77
N ILE A 277 1.44 37.04 -9.23
CA ILE A 277 2.73 37.50 -8.67
C ILE A 277 2.51 38.18 -7.31
N ASP A 278 1.97 37.47 -6.30
CA ASP A 278 1.99 37.99 -4.91
C ASP A 278 2.10 36.96 -3.77
N LEU A 279 2.71 35.79 -4.01
CA LEU A 279 3.23 34.92 -2.93
C LEU A 279 4.74 34.65 -3.02
N LEU A 280 5.39 35.08 -4.11
CA LEU A 280 6.85 35.08 -4.30
C LEU A 280 7.32 36.40 -4.95
N SER A 281 6.53 37.47 -4.81
CA SER A 281 6.81 38.85 -5.25
C SER A 281 7.93 39.53 -4.45
N THR A 282 8.20 39.05 -3.23
CA THR A 282 9.32 39.55 -2.42
C THR A 282 10.66 39.17 -3.08
N GLU A 283 11.54 40.17 -3.20
CA GLU A 283 12.81 40.12 -3.94
C GLU A 283 13.87 39.14 -3.38
N ALA A 284 13.48 38.31 -2.39
CA ALA A 284 14.32 37.34 -1.69
C ALA A 284 14.21 35.89 -2.22
N ALA A 285 13.22 35.58 -3.07
CA ALA A 285 12.98 34.21 -3.54
C ALA A 285 13.94 33.79 -4.68
N THR A 286 14.92 32.94 -4.40
CA THR A 286 15.92 32.51 -5.40
C THR A 286 15.29 31.74 -6.57
N PRO A 287 15.88 31.77 -7.79
CA PRO A 287 15.40 31.00 -8.93
C PRO A 287 15.24 29.49 -8.64
N THR A 288 16.09 28.93 -7.77
CA THR A 288 16.05 27.53 -7.32
C THR A 288 14.84 27.25 -6.43
N GLN A 289 14.40 28.20 -5.60
CA GLN A 289 13.15 28.09 -4.83
C GLN A 289 11.92 28.24 -5.74
N GLN A 290 11.94 29.18 -6.69
CA GLN A 290 10.87 29.35 -7.67
C GLN A 290 10.69 28.09 -8.56
N LEU A 291 11.81 27.45 -8.97
CA LEU A 291 11.79 26.18 -9.69
C LEU A 291 11.22 25.03 -8.84
N LEU A 292 11.46 25.03 -7.52
CA LEU A 292 10.86 24.06 -6.59
C LEU A 292 9.34 24.31 -6.38
N TYR A 293 8.90 25.56 -6.33
CA TYR A 293 7.49 25.93 -6.27
C TYR A 293 6.72 25.42 -7.49
N TRP A 294 7.20 25.72 -8.71
CA TRP A 294 6.59 25.21 -9.94
C TRP A 294 6.58 23.68 -10.02
N HIS A 295 7.58 23.00 -9.44
CA HIS A 295 7.61 21.55 -9.37
C HIS A 295 6.53 20.96 -8.45
N HIS A 296 6.19 21.61 -7.34
CA HIS A 296 5.07 21.21 -6.49
C HIS A 296 3.71 21.52 -7.15
N ARG A 297 3.53 22.74 -7.68
CA ARG A 297 2.29 23.19 -8.34
C ARG A 297 1.96 22.38 -9.60
N LEU A 298 2.99 21.98 -10.36
CA LEU A 298 2.89 20.99 -11.46
C LEU A 298 3.02 19.54 -10.97
N ASN A 299 2.58 19.23 -9.75
CA ASN A 299 2.37 17.85 -9.26
C ASN A 299 3.53 16.88 -9.50
N HIS A 300 4.75 17.37 -9.25
CA HIS A 300 6.04 16.69 -9.36
C HIS A 300 6.52 16.32 -10.77
N ARG A 301 6.14 17.08 -11.82
CA ARG A 301 6.87 17.03 -13.10
C ARG A 301 8.38 17.25 -12.89
N SER A 302 9.21 16.53 -13.64
CA SER A 302 10.66 16.52 -13.42
C SER A 302 11.30 17.89 -13.71
N PHE A 303 12.29 18.29 -12.92
CA PHE A 303 12.98 19.58 -13.09
C PHE A 303 13.57 19.78 -14.49
N SER A 304 13.97 18.71 -15.18
CA SER A 304 14.41 18.75 -16.59
C SER A 304 13.29 19.18 -17.54
N LEU A 305 12.03 18.80 -17.28
CA LEU A 305 10.87 19.27 -18.04
C LEU A 305 10.58 20.74 -17.74
N LEU A 306 10.60 21.15 -16.47
CA LEU A 306 10.40 22.56 -16.10
C LEU A 306 11.48 23.47 -16.72
N LYS A 307 12.73 23.01 -16.79
CA LYS A 307 13.80 23.73 -17.50
C LYS A 307 13.61 23.78 -19.01
N SER A 308 13.07 22.73 -19.63
CA SER A 308 12.67 22.77 -21.05
C SER A 308 11.58 23.83 -21.25
N MET A 309 10.52 23.76 -20.44
CA MET A 309 9.42 24.74 -20.45
C MET A 309 9.91 26.18 -20.22
N ALA A 310 10.92 26.39 -19.37
CA ALA A 310 11.53 27.71 -19.16
C ALA A 310 12.31 28.20 -20.39
N ASN A 311 13.09 27.33 -21.06
CA ASN A 311 13.74 27.66 -22.33
C ASN A 311 12.72 27.97 -23.45
N GLU A 312 11.61 27.22 -23.49
CA GLU A 312 10.49 27.40 -24.41
C GLU A 312 9.62 28.63 -24.10
N GLY A 313 9.88 29.35 -22.99
CA GLY A 313 9.05 30.47 -22.53
C GLY A 313 7.69 30.07 -21.92
N LYS A 314 7.41 28.77 -21.83
CA LYS A 314 6.24 28.21 -21.12
C LYS A 314 6.34 28.40 -19.61
N LEU A 315 7.55 28.57 -19.06
CA LEU A 315 7.82 29.07 -17.70
C LEU A 315 8.79 30.27 -17.74
N PRO A 316 8.94 31.06 -16.67
CA PRO A 316 9.88 32.19 -16.63
C PRO A 316 11.32 31.78 -16.97
N ARG A 317 11.94 32.47 -17.94
CA ARG A 317 13.17 32.03 -18.60
C ARG A 317 14.36 31.85 -17.65
N HIS A 318 14.47 32.64 -16.58
CA HIS A 318 15.55 32.55 -15.59
C HIS A 318 15.57 31.22 -14.80
N LEU A 319 14.45 30.48 -14.79
CA LEU A 319 14.37 29.16 -14.18
C LEU A 319 15.12 28.07 -14.96
N ALA A 320 15.41 28.28 -16.25
CA ALA A 320 16.23 27.36 -17.04
C ALA A 320 17.65 27.21 -16.47
N SER A 321 18.22 28.34 -16.03
CA SER A 321 19.55 28.47 -15.43
C SER A 321 19.61 28.18 -13.93
N ALA A 322 18.47 28.08 -13.22
CA ALA A 322 18.44 27.81 -11.77
C ALA A 322 19.09 26.46 -11.41
N ASP A 323 19.60 26.29 -10.18
CA ASP A 323 20.10 24.98 -9.74
C ASP A 323 18.97 23.93 -9.67
N HIS A 324 19.33 22.64 -9.65
CA HIS A 324 18.37 21.55 -9.50
C HIS A 324 18.10 21.29 -8.01
N PRO A 325 16.95 21.70 -7.45
CA PRO A 325 16.65 21.46 -6.03
C PRO A 325 16.30 19.98 -5.81
N ARG A 326 16.55 19.47 -4.59
CA ARG A 326 16.07 18.14 -4.20
C ARG A 326 14.68 18.24 -3.58
N CYS A 327 13.69 17.58 -4.18
CA CYS A 327 12.39 17.40 -3.54
C CYS A 327 12.37 16.09 -2.75
N ALA A 328 12.23 16.16 -1.42
CA ALA A 328 12.23 14.99 -0.56
C ALA A 328 11.14 13.96 -0.93
N ALA A 329 9.97 14.42 -1.40
CA ALA A 329 8.91 13.53 -1.85
C ALA A 329 9.33 12.72 -3.09
N CYS A 330 10.03 13.32 -4.06
CA CYS A 330 10.54 12.60 -5.23
C CYS A 330 11.61 11.58 -4.85
N GLU A 331 12.57 11.97 -4.00
CA GLU A 331 13.62 11.07 -3.50
C GLU A 331 12.99 9.86 -2.78
N MET A 332 11.97 10.08 -1.94
CA MET A 332 11.24 9.04 -1.21
C MET A 332 10.36 8.16 -2.12
N ALA A 333 9.70 8.74 -3.12
CA ALA A 333 8.78 8.01 -4.01
C ALA A 333 9.49 7.25 -5.13
N THR A 334 10.60 7.77 -5.66
CA THR A 334 11.32 7.20 -6.81
C THR A 334 12.54 6.36 -6.41
N ALA A 335 12.83 6.23 -5.11
CA ALA A 335 13.86 5.33 -4.57
C ALA A 335 13.56 3.87 -4.90
N HIS A 336 14.16 3.37 -5.99
CA HIS A 336 14.10 1.98 -6.42
C HIS A 336 15.50 1.35 -6.39
N ARG A 337 15.56 0.03 -6.24
CA ARG A 337 16.79 -0.74 -6.41
C ARG A 337 17.32 -0.51 -7.82
N LYS A 338 18.49 0.11 -7.95
CA LYS A 338 19.10 0.41 -9.25
C LYS A 338 19.20 -0.88 -10.10
N PRO A 339 18.71 -0.89 -11.35
CA PRO A 339 18.68 -2.09 -12.18
C PRO A 339 20.10 -2.50 -12.59
N TRP A 340 20.35 -3.81 -12.66
CA TRP A 340 21.67 -4.35 -12.98
C TRP A 340 21.79 -4.67 -14.48
N ARG A 341 22.79 -4.05 -15.12
CA ARG A 341 23.09 -4.05 -16.56
C ARG A 341 22.04 -3.34 -17.44
N ASN A 342 22.51 -2.54 -18.40
CA ASN A 342 21.68 -1.98 -19.46
C ASN A 342 21.20 -3.09 -20.41
N ARG A 343 19.89 -3.39 -20.43
CA ARG A 343 19.28 -4.14 -21.54
C ARG A 343 19.44 -3.34 -22.84
N ARG A 344 19.84 -4.00 -23.93
CA ARG A 344 19.76 -3.39 -25.27
C ARG A 344 18.30 -3.04 -25.58
N ALA A 345 18.06 -1.90 -26.23
CA ALA A 345 16.74 -1.53 -26.69
C ALA A 345 16.21 -2.58 -27.70
N PRO A 346 14.97 -3.07 -27.57
CA PRO A 346 14.40 -4.02 -28.51
C PRO A 346 14.15 -3.39 -29.89
N SER A 347 14.05 -4.23 -30.92
CA SER A 347 13.65 -3.83 -32.26
C SER A 347 12.23 -3.27 -32.27
N GLY A 348 12.00 -2.27 -33.13
CA GLY A 348 10.87 -1.34 -32.98
C GLY A 348 9.49 -1.94 -33.24
N LEU A 349 8.54 -1.58 -32.37
CA LEU A 349 7.11 -1.59 -32.66
C LEU A 349 6.79 -0.74 -33.90
N ARG A 350 5.66 -1.05 -34.55
CA ARG A 350 5.20 -0.38 -35.78
C ARG A 350 4.84 1.08 -35.48
N LYS A 351 5.70 2.02 -35.86
CA LYS A 351 5.50 3.46 -35.59
C LYS A 351 4.15 3.95 -36.15
N ALA A 352 3.28 4.41 -35.26
CA ALA A 352 2.06 5.13 -35.62
C ALA A 352 2.39 6.44 -36.35
N LYS A 353 1.55 6.81 -37.33
CA LYS A 353 1.68 8.02 -38.15
C LYS A 353 0.62 9.09 -37.84
N GLN A 354 -0.42 8.73 -37.11
CA GLN A 354 -1.57 9.56 -36.74
C GLN A 354 -2.17 9.07 -35.41
N PRO A 355 -2.94 9.91 -34.68
CA PRO A 355 -3.67 9.49 -33.48
C PRO A 355 -4.62 8.32 -33.75
N GLY A 356 -4.82 7.46 -32.76
CA GLY A 356 -5.76 6.33 -32.80
C GLY A 356 -5.30 5.13 -33.66
N GLN A 357 -4.19 5.24 -34.38
CA GLN A 357 -3.69 4.15 -35.22
C GLN A 357 -3.23 2.93 -34.42
N CYS A 358 -2.68 3.12 -33.22
CA CYS A 358 -2.22 2.04 -32.35
C CYS A 358 -2.23 2.48 -30.89
N ILE A 359 -2.98 1.76 -30.07
CA ILE A 359 -3.17 2.01 -28.63
C ILE A 359 -2.57 0.84 -27.85
N SER A 360 -1.63 1.09 -26.96
CA SER A 360 -1.26 0.09 -25.93
C SER A 360 -2.23 0.21 -24.76
N VAL A 361 -2.75 -0.91 -24.26
CA VAL A 361 -3.65 -0.95 -23.10
C VAL A 361 -3.14 -1.96 -22.07
N ASP A 362 -3.29 -1.63 -20.79
CA ASP A 362 -2.86 -2.44 -19.64
C ASP A 362 -3.67 -2.07 -18.37
N GLN A 363 -3.62 -2.90 -17.32
CA GLN A 363 -4.39 -2.72 -16.09
C GLN A 363 -3.52 -2.63 -14.84
N LEU A 364 -3.72 -1.58 -14.06
CA LEU A 364 -3.17 -1.42 -12.73
C LEU A 364 -4.09 -2.05 -11.68
N LYS A 365 -3.57 -2.96 -10.85
CA LYS A 365 -4.20 -3.39 -9.59
C LYS A 365 -3.57 -2.66 -8.40
N SER A 366 -4.39 -2.04 -7.55
CA SER A 366 -3.95 -1.46 -6.28
C SER A 366 -4.14 -2.46 -5.12
N PRO A 367 -3.16 -2.62 -4.22
CA PRO A 367 -3.33 -3.38 -2.98
C PRO A 367 -4.05 -2.58 -1.87
N ILE A 368 -4.35 -1.29 -2.10
CA ILE A 368 -5.05 -0.42 -1.15
C ILE A 368 -6.38 0.01 -1.78
N PRO A 369 -7.55 -0.37 -1.22
CA PRO A 369 -8.84 0.05 -1.74
C PRO A 369 -8.99 1.58 -1.71
N GLY A 370 -9.21 2.19 -2.86
CA GLY A 370 -9.29 3.64 -3.05
C GLY A 370 -10.67 4.22 -2.71
N LEU A 371 -10.69 5.49 -2.29
CA LEU A 371 -11.91 6.24 -2.01
C LEU A 371 -12.73 6.46 -3.29
N MET A 372 -13.90 5.82 -3.38
CA MET A 372 -14.96 6.24 -4.29
C MET A 372 -15.72 7.41 -3.64
N GLY A 373 -15.59 8.60 -4.23
CA GLY A 373 -16.19 9.82 -3.70
C GLY A 373 -17.66 9.96 -4.08
N GLN A 374 -18.46 10.56 -3.19
CA GLN A 374 -19.83 10.96 -3.46
C GLN A 374 -20.04 12.41 -3.02
N MET A 375 -20.91 13.13 -3.73
CA MET A 375 -21.19 14.55 -3.47
C MET A 375 -22.17 14.78 -2.32
N LYS A 376 -23.11 13.85 -2.10
CA LYS A 376 -24.19 13.90 -1.09
C LYS A 376 -24.59 12.47 -0.68
N GLY A 377 -25.36 12.34 0.40
CA GLY A 377 -25.87 11.05 0.91
C GLY A 377 -24.92 10.34 1.89
N ILE A 378 -25.23 9.10 2.27
CA ILE A 378 -24.36 8.28 3.12
C ILE A 378 -23.14 7.84 2.30
N PRO A 379 -21.89 8.09 2.72
CA PRO A 379 -20.70 7.72 1.97
C PRO A 379 -20.58 6.21 1.71
N THR A 380 -20.29 5.86 0.46
CA THR A 380 -20.30 4.49 -0.02
C THR A 380 -19.19 3.61 0.58
N THR A 381 -19.51 2.33 0.74
CA THR A 381 -18.54 1.26 1.08
C THR A 381 -17.82 0.71 -0.16
N LYS A 382 -18.26 1.04 -1.38
CA LYS A 382 -17.58 0.70 -2.65
C LYS A 382 -16.19 1.34 -2.73
N ARG A 383 -15.28 0.71 -3.47
CA ARG A 383 -13.86 1.09 -3.56
C ARG A 383 -13.33 0.92 -4.97
N PHE A 384 -12.47 1.83 -5.40
CA PHE A 384 -11.65 1.58 -6.59
C PHE A 384 -10.50 0.65 -6.21
N ASN A 385 -10.37 -0.49 -6.89
CA ASN A 385 -9.28 -1.45 -6.67
C ASN A 385 -8.37 -1.59 -7.91
N TYR A 386 -8.86 -1.16 -9.06
CA TYR A 386 -8.20 -1.28 -10.35
C TYR A 386 -8.25 0.03 -11.14
N ALA A 387 -7.41 0.14 -12.16
CA ALA A 387 -7.56 1.14 -13.20
C ALA A 387 -6.99 0.66 -14.55
N THR A 388 -7.72 0.85 -15.63
CA THR A 388 -7.26 0.57 -17.00
C THR A 388 -6.60 1.82 -17.58
N VAL A 389 -5.43 1.66 -18.21
CA VAL A 389 -4.66 2.74 -18.84
C VAL A 389 -4.52 2.47 -20.34
N SER A 390 -5.03 3.38 -21.17
CA SER A 390 -4.86 3.36 -22.63
C SER A 390 -3.87 4.43 -23.07
N VAL A 391 -2.90 4.07 -23.93
CA VAL A 391 -1.81 4.95 -24.38
C VAL A 391 -1.73 5.00 -25.90
N ASP A 392 -1.91 6.19 -26.48
CA ASP A 392 -1.79 6.40 -27.92
C ASP A 392 -0.32 6.53 -28.36
N HIS A 393 0.11 5.65 -29.27
CA HIS A 393 1.52 5.52 -29.66
C HIS A 393 2.06 6.78 -30.37
N TYR A 394 1.19 7.53 -31.05
CA TYR A 394 1.56 8.75 -31.78
C TYR A 394 1.76 9.93 -30.80
N SER A 395 0.68 10.36 -30.14
CA SER A 395 0.61 11.56 -29.31
C SER A 395 1.29 11.44 -27.94
N ASP A 396 1.52 10.23 -27.42
CA ASP A 396 1.81 9.96 -26.00
C ASP A 396 0.66 10.31 -25.03
N LEU A 397 -0.58 10.52 -25.52
CA LEU A 397 -1.73 10.70 -24.64
C LEU A 397 -1.96 9.42 -23.82
N SER A 398 -2.23 9.60 -22.52
CA SER A 398 -2.73 8.53 -21.65
C SER A 398 -4.14 8.85 -21.18
N TYR A 399 -5.01 7.84 -21.20
CA TYR A 399 -6.37 7.91 -20.68
C TYR A 399 -6.55 6.86 -19.59
N LEU A 400 -7.10 7.28 -18.46
CA LEU A 400 -7.22 6.50 -17.22
C LEU A 400 -8.69 6.27 -16.91
N VAL A 401 -9.07 5.02 -16.65
CA VAL A 401 -10.42 4.68 -16.15
C VAL A 401 -10.28 3.91 -14.85
N LEU A 402 -10.87 4.43 -13.77
CA LEU A 402 -10.89 3.82 -12.44
C LEU A 402 -12.00 2.76 -12.35
N GLN A 403 -11.71 1.64 -11.69
CA GLN A 403 -12.55 0.42 -11.70
C GLN A 403 -12.69 -0.18 -10.29
N GLU A 404 -13.86 -0.75 -9.99
CA GLU A 404 -14.13 -1.49 -8.76
C GLU A 404 -13.54 -2.91 -8.84
N THR A 405 -13.65 -3.57 -10.00
CA THR A 405 -13.23 -4.96 -10.22
C THR A 405 -12.42 -5.14 -11.52
N ASP A 406 -11.76 -6.29 -11.67
CA ASP A 406 -11.10 -6.74 -12.90
C ASP A 406 -12.03 -7.60 -13.78
N THR A 407 -13.32 -7.26 -13.83
CA THR A 407 -14.28 -7.94 -14.73
C THR A 407 -14.08 -7.54 -16.19
N ALA A 408 -14.45 -8.44 -17.10
CA ALA A 408 -14.46 -8.17 -18.53
C ALA A 408 -15.38 -6.98 -18.87
N ASP A 409 -16.54 -6.86 -18.22
CA ASP A 409 -17.51 -5.78 -18.45
C ASP A 409 -16.97 -4.41 -18.01
N GLU A 410 -16.36 -4.28 -16.82
CA GLU A 410 -15.69 -3.03 -16.42
C GLU A 410 -14.48 -2.71 -17.32
N THR A 411 -13.81 -3.72 -17.87
CA THR A 411 -12.67 -3.55 -18.78
C THR A 411 -13.13 -3.09 -20.17
N LEU A 412 -14.25 -3.63 -20.67
CA LEU A 412 -14.90 -3.21 -21.90
C LEU A 412 -15.50 -1.79 -21.77
N ALA A 413 -16.10 -1.46 -20.63
CA ALA A 413 -16.56 -0.10 -20.34
C ALA A 413 -15.40 0.92 -20.35
N ALA A 414 -14.21 0.53 -19.87
CA ALA A 414 -13.01 1.37 -19.95
C ALA A 414 -12.56 1.60 -21.41
N LYS A 415 -12.63 0.57 -22.27
CA LYS A 415 -12.40 0.70 -23.72
C LYS A 415 -13.38 1.69 -24.36
N HIS A 416 -14.68 1.47 -24.15
CA HIS A 416 -15.74 2.30 -24.72
C HIS A 416 -15.67 3.77 -24.24
N SER A 417 -15.26 4.00 -22.99
CA SER A 417 -14.99 5.34 -22.45
C SER A 417 -13.85 6.05 -23.18
N PHE A 418 -12.70 5.39 -23.38
CA PHE A 418 -11.60 5.97 -24.16
C PHE A 418 -11.99 6.18 -25.64
N GLU A 419 -12.75 5.26 -26.23
CA GLU A 419 -13.25 5.40 -27.60
C GLU A 419 -14.29 6.51 -27.74
N ALA A 420 -15.08 6.81 -26.70
CA ALA A 420 -15.98 7.96 -26.67
C ALA A 420 -15.17 9.27 -26.62
N PHE A 421 -14.17 9.35 -25.74
CA PHE A 421 -13.24 10.47 -25.70
C PHE A 421 -12.52 10.69 -27.05
N ALA A 422 -12.05 9.63 -27.70
CA ALA A 422 -11.45 9.72 -29.04
C ALA A 422 -12.46 10.23 -30.09
N ARG A 423 -13.70 9.73 -30.07
CA ARG A 423 -14.78 10.16 -30.97
C ARG A 423 -15.16 11.63 -30.81
N THR A 424 -15.15 12.19 -29.59
CA THR A 424 -15.39 13.64 -29.38
C THR A 424 -14.36 14.55 -30.07
N HIS A 425 -13.19 13.99 -30.41
CA HIS A 425 -12.11 14.66 -31.14
C HIS A 425 -11.97 14.14 -32.59
N ALA A 426 -13.02 13.50 -33.13
CA ALA A 426 -13.08 12.89 -34.47
C ALA A 426 -12.04 11.76 -34.74
N ILE A 427 -11.46 11.16 -33.70
CA ILE A 427 -10.45 10.10 -33.82
C ILE A 427 -11.10 8.73 -33.67
N ARG A 428 -10.92 7.85 -34.67
CA ARG A 428 -11.34 6.44 -34.61
C ARG A 428 -10.14 5.55 -34.29
N ILE A 429 -10.27 4.73 -33.24
CA ILE A 429 -9.26 3.75 -32.86
C ILE A 429 -9.24 2.58 -33.87
N GLN A 430 -8.06 2.20 -34.35
CA GLN A 430 -7.84 1.20 -35.41
C GLN A 430 -7.23 -0.12 -34.88
N HIS A 431 -6.32 -0.02 -33.90
CA HIS A 431 -5.57 -1.16 -33.38
C HIS A 431 -5.33 -1.06 -31.87
N TYR A 432 -5.54 -2.17 -31.17
CA TYR A 432 -5.13 -2.35 -29.77
C TYR A 432 -3.93 -3.29 -29.65
N HIS A 433 -3.00 -2.97 -28.76
CA HIS A 433 -1.89 -3.82 -28.35
C HIS A 433 -1.97 -4.09 -26.84
N ALA A 434 -1.96 -5.35 -26.45
CA ALA A 434 -2.23 -5.79 -25.07
C ALA A 434 -1.40 -7.03 -24.70
N ASP A 435 -1.51 -7.48 -23.44
CA ASP A 435 -1.04 -8.79 -23.03
C ASP A 435 -2.12 -9.88 -23.24
N ASN A 436 -1.82 -11.13 -22.89
CA ASN A 436 -2.78 -12.25 -23.01
C ASN A 436 -3.70 -12.39 -21.77
N GLY A 437 -3.87 -11.33 -20.97
CA GLY A 437 -4.71 -11.30 -19.78
C GLY A 437 -6.19 -11.07 -20.09
N ARG A 438 -6.83 -10.16 -19.36
CA ARG A 438 -8.27 -9.82 -19.52
C ARG A 438 -8.64 -9.41 -20.95
N PHE A 439 -7.69 -8.86 -21.71
CA PHE A 439 -7.86 -8.46 -23.11
C PHE A 439 -7.99 -9.63 -24.09
N ALA A 440 -7.68 -10.86 -23.68
CA ALA A 440 -7.85 -12.07 -24.49
C ALA A 440 -9.24 -12.73 -24.32
N GLU A 441 -10.10 -12.21 -23.44
CA GLU A 441 -11.44 -12.77 -23.19
C GLU A 441 -12.45 -12.44 -24.30
N ASN A 442 -13.40 -13.35 -24.53
CA ASN A 442 -14.36 -13.29 -25.65
C ASN A 442 -15.10 -11.95 -25.74
N LEU A 443 -15.53 -11.36 -24.61
CA LEU A 443 -16.24 -10.07 -24.62
C LEU A 443 -15.43 -8.93 -25.24
N TRP A 444 -14.11 -8.93 -25.04
CA TRP A 444 -13.20 -7.94 -25.63
C TRP A 444 -12.90 -8.27 -27.10
N THR A 445 -12.61 -9.54 -27.42
CA THR A 445 -12.28 -9.95 -28.80
C THR A 445 -13.48 -9.86 -29.74
N ASP A 446 -14.70 -10.08 -29.25
CA ASP A 446 -15.94 -9.88 -29.99
C ASP A 446 -16.22 -8.40 -30.25
N ASP A 447 -15.95 -7.50 -29.30
CA ASP A 447 -16.14 -6.05 -29.50
C ASP A 447 -15.13 -5.49 -30.53
N ILE A 448 -13.85 -5.90 -30.44
CA ILE A 448 -12.82 -5.59 -31.44
C ILE A 448 -13.29 -6.01 -32.85
N GLN A 449 -13.86 -7.22 -32.99
CA GLN A 449 -14.40 -7.69 -34.26
C GLN A 449 -15.62 -6.88 -34.72
N LYS A 450 -16.61 -6.65 -33.84
CA LYS A 450 -17.83 -5.88 -34.13
C LYS A 450 -17.53 -4.44 -34.57
N GLN A 451 -16.53 -3.79 -33.96
CA GLN A 451 -16.12 -2.43 -34.32
C GLN A 451 -15.22 -2.36 -35.58
N GLY A 452 -14.89 -3.50 -36.21
CA GLY A 452 -13.99 -3.57 -37.37
C GLY A 452 -12.55 -3.19 -37.04
N GLN A 453 -12.13 -3.43 -35.80
CA GLN A 453 -10.80 -3.12 -35.28
C GLN A 453 -9.87 -4.33 -35.39
N THR A 454 -8.59 -4.11 -35.13
CA THR A 454 -7.59 -5.18 -35.05
C THR A 454 -6.91 -5.18 -33.68
N MET A 455 -6.38 -6.32 -33.28
CA MET A 455 -5.62 -6.42 -32.03
C MET A 455 -4.37 -7.29 -32.21
N SER A 456 -3.34 -7.02 -31.43
CA SER A 456 -2.16 -7.88 -31.28
C SER A 456 -1.81 -8.08 -29.81
N TYR A 457 -1.45 -9.30 -29.44
CA TYR A 457 -1.00 -9.64 -28.10
C TYR A 457 0.53 -9.71 -28.03
N CYS A 458 1.09 -9.55 -26.82
CA CYS A 458 2.44 -10.00 -26.50
C CYS A 458 2.60 -11.51 -26.76
N GLY A 459 3.78 -11.95 -27.18
CA GLY A 459 4.14 -13.36 -27.16
C GLY A 459 4.11 -13.94 -25.74
N VAL A 460 3.81 -15.24 -25.62
CA VAL A 460 3.88 -15.95 -24.33
C VAL A 460 5.30 -15.82 -23.76
N SER A 461 5.42 -15.44 -22.48
CA SER A 461 6.68 -15.10 -21.80
C SER A 461 7.44 -13.88 -22.37
N ALA A 462 6.81 -13.07 -23.23
CA ALA A 462 7.39 -11.89 -23.87
C ALA A 462 6.68 -10.56 -23.50
N HIS A 463 6.19 -10.44 -22.26
CA HIS A 463 5.46 -9.27 -21.72
C HIS A 463 6.08 -7.90 -22.06
N TRP A 464 7.41 -7.82 -22.14
CA TRP A 464 8.19 -6.64 -22.55
C TRP A 464 7.75 -5.99 -23.87
N GLN A 465 6.93 -6.65 -24.69
CA GLN A 465 6.32 -6.11 -25.89
C GLN A 465 5.26 -5.03 -25.59
N ASN A 466 4.48 -5.13 -24.50
CA ASN A 466 3.53 -4.08 -24.08
C ASN A 466 4.19 -2.95 -23.26
N GLY A 467 5.53 -2.85 -23.31
CA GLY A 467 6.35 -1.93 -22.50
C GLY A 467 6.05 -0.42 -22.66
N ILE A 468 5.08 -0.03 -23.49
CA ILE A 468 4.55 1.34 -23.57
C ILE A 468 3.50 1.58 -22.47
N ALA A 469 2.51 0.68 -22.32
CA ALA A 469 1.50 0.81 -21.28
C ALA A 469 2.05 0.44 -19.89
N GLU A 470 2.84 -0.65 -19.79
CA GLU A 470 3.55 -1.01 -18.54
C GLU A 470 4.37 0.19 -17.99
N LYS A 471 5.13 0.87 -18.88
CA LYS A 471 5.90 2.06 -18.53
C LYS A 471 5.00 3.21 -18.12
N ARG A 472 3.89 3.47 -18.83
CA ARG A 472 2.97 4.56 -18.48
C ARG A 472 2.32 4.33 -17.12
N ILE A 473 1.87 3.12 -16.82
CA ILE A 473 1.34 2.75 -15.51
C ILE A 473 2.40 3.05 -14.44
N LYS A 474 3.65 2.62 -14.63
CA LYS A 474 4.74 2.91 -13.68
C LYS A 474 4.99 4.42 -13.53
N ASP A 475 5.13 5.16 -14.63
CA ASP A 475 5.39 6.61 -14.62
C ASP A 475 4.26 7.36 -13.86
N LEU A 476 3.00 6.95 -14.03
CA LEU A 476 1.84 7.50 -13.31
C LEU A 476 1.80 7.07 -11.84
N GLN A 477 2.10 5.81 -11.52
CA GLN A 477 2.19 5.32 -10.13
C GLN A 477 3.27 6.05 -9.34
N ASP A 478 4.45 6.27 -9.93
CA ASP A 478 5.58 6.93 -9.28
C ASP A 478 5.26 8.42 -9.02
N LEU A 479 4.55 9.10 -9.95
CA LEU A 479 4.02 10.46 -9.75
C LEU A 479 2.92 10.51 -8.67
N ALA A 480 1.91 9.64 -8.72
CA ALA A 480 0.83 9.59 -7.73
C ALA A 480 1.36 9.29 -6.31
N ARG A 481 2.35 8.38 -6.20
CA ARG A 481 3.08 8.11 -4.95
C ARG A 481 3.82 9.35 -4.46
N THR A 482 4.45 10.11 -5.36
CA THR A 482 5.13 11.36 -5.03
C THR A 482 4.16 12.39 -4.47
N GLN A 483 3.03 12.63 -5.13
CA GLN A 483 1.98 13.55 -4.69
C GLN A 483 1.43 13.19 -3.30
N LEU A 484 1.09 11.91 -3.08
CA LEU A 484 0.61 11.41 -1.79
C LEU A 484 1.65 11.58 -0.69
N ILE A 485 2.93 11.30 -0.95
CA ILE A 485 4.02 11.50 0.02
C ILE A 485 4.22 12.99 0.30
N HIS A 486 4.20 13.85 -0.73
CA HIS A 486 4.37 15.30 -0.59
C HIS A 486 3.33 15.94 0.33
N ALA A 487 2.05 15.58 0.11
CA ALA A 487 0.94 16.04 0.93
C ALA A 487 0.94 15.39 2.32
N LYS A 488 1.23 14.08 2.43
CA LYS A 488 1.26 13.37 3.74
C LYS A 488 2.39 13.82 4.66
N ILE A 489 3.54 14.23 4.13
CA ILE A 489 4.63 14.85 4.91
C ILE A 489 4.17 16.15 5.58
N ARG A 490 3.27 16.91 4.92
CA ARG A 490 2.79 18.21 5.40
C ARG A 490 1.51 18.13 6.23
N TRP A 491 0.65 17.15 5.95
CA TRP A 491 -0.66 17.01 6.59
C TRP A 491 -0.98 15.56 7.00
N PRO A 492 -0.14 14.93 7.86
CA PRO A 492 -0.16 13.49 8.12
C PRO A 492 -1.43 12.94 8.79
N GLY A 493 -2.21 13.79 9.48
CA GLY A 493 -3.49 13.41 10.07
C GLY A 493 -4.62 13.24 9.04
N VAL A 494 -4.60 14.04 7.98
CA VAL A 494 -5.67 14.14 6.97
C VAL A 494 -5.39 13.24 5.76
N ILE A 495 -4.18 13.32 5.20
CA ILE A 495 -3.84 12.68 3.92
C ILE A 495 -3.57 11.18 4.13
N ASP A 496 -4.21 10.35 3.30
CA ASP A 496 -4.04 8.89 3.34
C ASP A 496 -3.87 8.28 1.94
N ALA A 497 -3.22 7.12 1.87
CA ALA A 497 -2.97 6.41 0.62
C ALA A 497 -4.26 5.99 -0.12
N ARG A 498 -5.40 5.91 0.57
CA ARG A 498 -6.72 5.70 -0.04
C ARG A 498 -7.15 6.78 -1.04
N LEU A 499 -6.48 7.95 -1.06
CA LEU A 499 -6.70 9.00 -2.05
C LEU A 499 -5.96 8.76 -3.39
N TRP A 500 -5.30 7.60 -3.57
CA TRP A 500 -4.58 7.26 -4.81
C TRP A 500 -5.37 7.39 -6.12
N PRO A 501 -6.71 7.16 -6.21
CA PRO A 501 -7.41 7.28 -7.50
C PRO A 501 -7.35 8.71 -8.05
N TYR A 502 -7.47 9.70 -7.17
CA TYR A 502 -7.41 11.13 -7.51
C TYR A 502 -5.97 11.59 -7.79
N ALA A 503 -4.99 11.08 -7.04
CA ALA A 503 -3.57 11.34 -7.33
C ALA A 503 -3.13 10.74 -8.67
N LEU A 504 -3.65 9.57 -9.04
CA LEU A 504 -3.38 8.92 -10.33
C LEU A 504 -4.04 9.67 -11.49
N THR A 505 -5.27 10.16 -11.29
CA THR A 505 -5.97 11.02 -12.26
C THR A 505 -5.22 12.35 -12.44
N THR A 506 -4.88 13.04 -11.35
CA THR A 506 -4.08 14.28 -11.38
C THR A 506 -2.71 14.06 -12.05
N ALA A 507 -2.04 12.94 -11.79
CA ALA A 507 -0.79 12.57 -12.47
C ALA A 507 -0.96 12.38 -13.99
N ASN A 508 -2.10 11.82 -14.43
CA ASN A 508 -2.43 11.61 -15.84
C ASN A 508 -2.72 12.93 -16.56
N ASP A 509 -3.51 13.81 -15.95
CA ASP A 509 -3.96 15.03 -16.60
C ASP A 509 -2.82 16.06 -16.70
N VAL A 510 -2.04 16.21 -15.62
CA VAL A 510 -0.82 17.02 -15.64
C VAL A 510 0.25 16.40 -16.57
N TYR A 511 0.27 15.07 -16.78
CA TYR A 511 1.09 14.49 -17.85
C TYR A 511 0.62 15.00 -19.22
N ASN A 512 -0.67 14.85 -19.54
CA ASN A 512 -1.21 15.18 -20.86
C ASN A 512 -1.07 16.68 -21.22
N GLN A 513 -1.12 17.56 -20.21
CA GLN A 513 -0.91 19.00 -20.35
C GLN A 513 0.57 19.46 -20.39
N THR A 514 1.55 18.62 -20.01
CA THR A 514 2.98 19.01 -19.93
C THR A 514 3.95 18.17 -20.76
N GLY A 515 3.56 16.94 -21.15
CA GLY A 515 4.39 16.08 -22.00
C GLY A 515 5.66 15.54 -21.32
N SER A 516 6.62 15.10 -22.14
CA SER A 516 7.84 14.44 -21.69
C SER A 516 9.05 14.88 -22.50
N VAL A 517 10.16 15.18 -21.82
CA VAL A 517 11.46 15.60 -22.41
C VAL A 517 12.01 14.59 -23.42
N GLN A 518 11.52 13.33 -23.40
CA GLN A 518 11.92 12.28 -24.33
C GLN A 518 11.30 12.43 -25.73
N LYS A 519 10.15 13.12 -25.88
CA LYS A 519 9.57 13.46 -27.19
C LYS A 519 9.89 14.91 -27.52
N LYS A 520 10.70 15.14 -28.58
CA LYS A 520 11.07 16.48 -29.06
C LYS A 520 9.96 17.10 -29.92
N THR A 521 8.77 17.31 -29.34
CA THR A 521 7.60 17.91 -30.01
C THR A 521 7.20 19.22 -29.32
N PRO A 522 6.85 20.28 -30.06
CA PRO A 522 6.47 21.56 -29.45
C PRO A 522 5.08 21.52 -28.81
N LYS A 523 4.14 20.77 -29.42
CA LYS A 523 2.82 20.44 -28.88
C LYS A 523 2.93 19.37 -27.78
N VAL A 524 2.11 19.48 -26.73
CA VAL A 524 1.98 18.50 -25.64
C VAL A 524 1.02 17.35 -26.01
N PRO A 525 0.95 16.22 -25.29
CA PRO A 525 0.15 15.07 -25.71
C PRO A 525 -1.32 15.34 -26.03
N ILE A 526 -2.02 16.17 -25.26
CA ILE A 526 -3.42 16.51 -25.57
C ILE A 526 -3.54 17.32 -26.88
N GLN A 527 -2.61 18.24 -27.14
CA GLN A 527 -2.53 18.99 -28.39
C GLN A 527 -2.15 18.11 -29.58
N LEU A 528 -1.27 17.11 -29.40
CA LEU A 528 -0.89 16.15 -30.44
C LEU A 528 -1.99 15.12 -30.75
N PHE A 529 -2.86 14.83 -29.79
CA PHE A 529 -4.00 13.93 -30.01
C PHE A 529 -5.13 14.68 -30.72
N THR A 530 -5.52 15.85 -30.22
CA THR A 530 -6.69 16.62 -30.68
C THR A 530 -6.42 17.55 -31.88
N ASP A 531 -5.15 17.72 -32.26
CA ASP A 531 -4.60 18.79 -33.12
C ASP A 531 -5.01 20.22 -32.75
N SER A 532 -5.52 20.45 -31.54
CA SER A 532 -5.77 21.79 -31.02
C SER A 532 -4.48 22.44 -30.52
N ASP A 533 -4.45 23.78 -30.50
CA ASP A 533 -3.38 24.57 -29.86
C ASP A 533 -3.77 25.02 -28.44
N HIS A 534 -4.94 24.59 -27.95
CA HIS A 534 -5.41 24.91 -26.60
C HIS A 534 -4.52 24.25 -25.54
N GLN A 535 -4.25 24.96 -24.44
CA GLN A 535 -3.54 24.45 -23.27
C GLN A 535 -4.18 25.06 -22.02
N GLN A 536 -4.27 24.27 -20.94
CA GLN A 536 -4.81 24.74 -19.67
C GLN A 536 -4.00 25.93 -19.11
N PRO A 537 -4.65 27.00 -18.59
CA PRO A 537 -3.96 28.11 -17.95
C PRO A 537 -3.06 27.66 -16.79
N LYS A 538 -1.92 28.34 -16.60
CA LYS A 538 -0.93 27.99 -15.56
C LYS A 538 -1.46 28.25 -14.15
N SER A 539 -2.37 29.21 -14.02
CA SER A 539 -3.16 29.53 -12.83
C SER A 539 -3.88 28.29 -12.27
N ASP A 540 -4.44 27.47 -13.15
CA ASP A 540 -5.40 26.41 -12.81
C ASP A 540 -4.71 25.12 -12.30
N PHE A 541 -3.38 25.08 -12.32
CA PHE A 541 -2.62 24.00 -11.72
C PHE A 541 -2.41 24.27 -10.24
N HIS A 542 -2.83 23.32 -9.40
CA HIS A 542 -2.68 23.36 -7.95
C HIS A 542 -2.08 22.06 -7.43
N THR A 543 -1.35 22.13 -6.33
CA THR A 543 -0.66 21.01 -5.70
C THR A 543 -1.68 20.01 -5.14
N PHE A 544 -1.58 18.74 -5.53
CA PHE A 544 -2.44 17.68 -5.03
C PHE A 544 -2.33 17.55 -3.51
N GLY A 545 -3.47 17.40 -2.84
CA GLY A 545 -3.53 17.25 -1.38
C GLY A 545 -3.30 18.54 -0.60
N CYS A 546 -3.21 19.71 -1.25
CA CYS A 546 -3.10 21.00 -0.55
C CYS A 546 -4.40 21.34 0.23
N PRO A 547 -4.30 22.17 1.29
CA PRO A 547 -5.47 22.70 1.97
C PRO A 547 -6.23 23.65 1.05
N VAL A 548 -7.56 23.55 1.07
CA VAL A 548 -8.46 24.40 0.29
C VAL A 548 -9.47 25.05 1.22
N PHE A 549 -9.53 26.37 1.19
CA PHE A 549 -10.53 27.16 1.88
C PHE A 549 -11.74 27.34 0.97
N VAL A 550 -12.84 26.68 1.29
CA VAL A 550 -14.09 26.75 0.53
C VAL A 550 -15.03 27.76 1.18
N LEU A 551 -15.45 28.79 0.43
CA LEU A 551 -16.39 29.80 0.92
C LEU A 551 -17.66 29.13 1.47
N GLU A 552 -18.18 29.62 2.60
CA GLU A 552 -19.34 28.97 3.22
C GLU A 552 -20.57 28.96 2.32
N SER A 553 -21.35 27.88 2.42
CA SER A 553 -22.46 27.63 1.49
C SER A 553 -23.51 28.73 1.50
N ASP A 554 -23.84 29.27 2.67
CA ASP A 554 -24.71 30.43 2.81
C ASP A 554 -24.15 31.71 2.18
N LEU A 555 -22.83 31.89 2.18
CA LEU A 555 -22.18 33.02 1.49
C LEU A 555 -22.12 32.82 -0.03
N GLN A 556 -22.01 31.57 -0.51
CA GLN A 556 -22.16 31.26 -1.95
C GLN A 556 -23.60 31.53 -2.43
N ASP A 557 -24.60 31.21 -1.61
CA ASP A 557 -26.02 31.52 -1.85
C ASP A 557 -26.37 33.02 -1.66
N GLY A 558 -25.42 33.87 -1.26
CA GLY A 558 -25.63 35.31 -1.03
C GLY A 558 -26.37 35.67 0.27
N LYS A 559 -26.55 34.71 1.19
CA LYS A 559 -27.10 34.93 2.53
C LYS A 559 -26.05 35.57 3.45
N LYS A 560 -26.46 35.96 4.67
CA LYS A 560 -25.59 36.60 5.67
C LYS A 560 -25.35 35.67 6.84
N ILE A 561 -24.10 35.24 7.04
CA ILE A 561 -23.64 34.62 8.30
C ILE A 561 -23.36 35.69 9.37
N SER A 562 -23.02 35.29 10.61
CA SER A 562 -22.67 36.26 11.65
C SER A 562 -21.41 37.05 11.29
N LYS A 563 -21.35 38.32 11.73
CA LYS A 563 -20.22 39.24 11.45
C LYS A 563 -18.87 38.74 11.99
N TRP A 564 -18.88 37.79 12.92
CA TRP A 564 -17.70 37.29 13.64
C TRP A 564 -17.42 35.80 13.40
N GLU A 565 -18.17 35.15 12.50
CA GLU A 565 -17.99 33.74 12.14
C GLU A 565 -16.97 33.56 11.01
N GLY A 566 -16.39 32.35 10.94
CA GLY A 566 -15.49 31.97 9.86
C GLY A 566 -16.23 31.92 8.52
N ARG A 567 -15.71 32.61 7.50
CA ARG A 567 -16.36 32.71 6.18
C ARG A 567 -16.11 31.53 5.24
N ALA A 568 -15.28 30.58 5.64
CA ALA A 568 -14.88 29.44 4.82
C ALA A 568 -14.48 28.22 5.68
N ARG A 569 -14.83 27.02 5.20
CA ARG A 569 -14.39 25.72 5.75
C ARG A 569 -13.15 25.19 5.06
N LEU A 570 -12.41 24.34 5.76
CA LEU A 570 -11.22 23.67 5.23
C LEU A 570 -11.55 22.34 4.53
N GLY A 571 -10.88 22.07 3.42
CA GLY A 571 -10.96 20.84 2.64
C GLY A 571 -9.61 20.44 2.02
N VAL A 572 -9.60 19.34 1.26
CA VAL A 572 -8.40 18.84 0.55
C VAL A 572 -8.59 18.94 -0.96
N ASN A 573 -7.62 19.51 -1.67
CA ASN A 573 -7.55 19.47 -3.13
C ASN A 573 -7.32 18.03 -3.64
N LEU A 574 -8.24 17.53 -4.48
CA LEU A 574 -8.11 16.23 -5.15
C LEU A 574 -7.82 16.33 -6.66
N GLY A 575 -7.56 17.54 -7.18
CA GLY A 575 -7.31 17.80 -8.60
C GLY A 575 -8.52 18.42 -9.32
N PRO A 576 -8.42 18.65 -10.65
CA PRO A 576 -9.50 19.23 -11.44
C PRO A 576 -10.73 18.31 -11.52
N SER A 577 -11.91 18.90 -11.75
CA SER A 577 -13.12 18.12 -11.99
C SER A 577 -13.22 17.70 -13.47
N PRO A 578 -13.40 16.41 -13.79
CA PRO A 578 -13.35 15.90 -15.18
C PRO A 578 -14.57 16.30 -16.04
N VAL A 579 -15.54 17.02 -15.49
CA VAL A 579 -16.80 17.43 -16.15
C VAL A 579 -17.14 18.92 -15.99
N HIS A 580 -16.19 19.72 -15.50
CA HIS A 580 -16.33 21.18 -15.34
C HIS A 580 -15.14 21.93 -15.98
N ALA A 581 -15.14 23.26 -15.90
CA ALA A 581 -13.99 24.08 -16.32
C ALA A 581 -12.73 23.78 -15.48
N THR A 582 -11.55 24.05 -16.05
CA THR A 582 -10.24 23.70 -15.48
C THR A 582 -9.94 24.33 -14.12
N ASN A 583 -10.61 25.44 -13.78
CA ASN A 583 -10.52 26.13 -12.50
C ASN A 583 -11.46 25.57 -11.41
N VAL A 584 -12.29 24.56 -11.71
CA VAL A 584 -13.16 23.88 -10.74
C VAL A 584 -12.44 22.65 -10.18
N SER A 585 -12.02 22.72 -8.92
CA SER A 585 -11.33 21.61 -8.23
C SER A 585 -12.33 20.65 -7.57
N LEU A 586 -12.01 19.36 -7.54
CA LEU A 586 -12.64 18.40 -6.63
C LEU A 586 -12.08 18.60 -5.23
N VAL A 587 -12.94 18.84 -4.25
CA VAL A 587 -12.57 19.08 -2.85
C VAL A 587 -13.21 18.03 -1.94
N LEU A 588 -12.38 17.37 -1.13
CA LEU A 588 -12.80 16.50 -0.04
C LEU A 588 -13.19 17.33 1.20
N ASN A 589 -14.40 17.09 1.73
CA ASN A 589 -14.82 17.61 3.02
C ASN A 589 -14.22 16.75 4.16
N LEU A 590 -13.51 17.40 5.09
CA LEU A 590 -12.81 16.73 6.20
C LEU A 590 -13.76 16.10 7.24
N GLU A 591 -14.98 16.59 7.36
CA GLU A 591 -15.96 16.18 8.36
C GLU A 591 -16.92 15.12 7.83
N THR A 592 -17.49 15.35 6.64
CA THR A 592 -18.49 14.46 6.02
C THR A 592 -17.89 13.38 5.12
N GLY A 593 -16.67 13.58 4.61
CA GLY A 593 -16.04 12.70 3.62
C GLY A 593 -16.60 12.78 2.20
N HIS A 594 -17.52 13.72 1.93
CA HIS A 594 -17.99 13.96 0.56
C HIS A 594 -16.88 14.58 -0.31
N VAL A 595 -16.87 14.20 -1.58
CA VAL A 595 -16.03 14.80 -2.63
C VAL A 595 -16.95 15.56 -3.57
N SER A 596 -16.68 16.84 -3.77
CA SER A 596 -17.55 17.72 -4.57
C SER A 596 -16.73 18.69 -5.44
N PRO A 597 -17.20 19.06 -6.64
CA PRO A 597 -16.64 20.19 -7.39
C PRO A 597 -16.88 21.48 -6.61
N GLN A 598 -15.88 22.36 -6.57
CA GLN A 598 -15.95 23.66 -5.90
C GLN A 598 -15.25 24.73 -6.75
N TYR A 599 -15.82 25.94 -6.76
CA TYR A 599 -15.34 27.10 -7.54
C TYR A 599 -14.95 28.29 -6.65
N HIS A 600 -15.75 28.60 -5.62
CA HIS A 600 -15.43 29.65 -4.65
C HIS A 600 -14.43 29.16 -3.60
N ILE A 601 -13.18 29.00 -4.03
CA ILE A 601 -12.11 28.37 -3.26
C ILE A 601 -10.78 29.15 -3.31
N VAL A 602 -9.95 28.96 -2.30
CA VAL A 602 -8.56 29.43 -2.25
C VAL A 602 -7.65 28.25 -1.85
N HIS A 603 -6.62 27.97 -2.63
CA HIS A 603 -5.67 26.87 -2.41
C HIS A 603 -4.41 27.35 -1.67
N ASP A 604 -4.01 26.63 -0.63
CA ASP A 604 -2.72 26.82 0.06
C ASP A 604 -1.66 25.87 -0.55
N ASP A 605 -1.22 26.17 -1.78
CA ASP A 605 -0.31 25.31 -2.54
C ASP A 605 1.06 25.06 -1.89
N THR A 606 1.47 25.91 -0.94
CA THR A 606 2.70 25.76 -0.15
C THR A 606 2.49 25.06 1.19
N PHE A 607 1.23 24.88 1.63
CA PHE A 607 0.79 24.32 2.92
C PHE A 607 1.21 25.19 4.12
N GLU A 608 1.34 26.50 3.93
CA GLU A 608 1.82 27.44 4.94
C GLU A 608 0.81 27.64 6.09
N THR A 609 -0.49 27.62 5.79
CA THR A 609 -1.55 27.84 6.79
C THR A 609 -1.55 26.73 7.86
N LEU A 610 -1.21 25.50 7.48
CA LEU A 610 -1.11 24.36 8.41
C LEU A 610 -0.06 24.56 9.51
N SER A 611 0.96 25.40 9.28
CA SER A 611 1.98 25.71 10.28
C SER A 611 1.48 26.66 11.38
N GLN A 612 0.40 27.40 11.11
CA GLN A 612 -0.21 28.39 12.00
C GLN A 612 -1.50 27.87 12.68
N MET A 613 -2.03 26.75 12.20
CA MET A 613 -3.27 26.14 12.71
C MET A 613 -3.04 25.13 13.83
N GLN A 614 -4.06 24.97 14.70
CA GLN A 614 -4.16 23.83 15.60
C GLN A 614 -4.34 22.52 14.80
N PRO A 615 -3.95 21.34 15.34
CA PRO A 615 -4.09 20.06 14.65
C PRO A 615 -5.53 19.77 14.21
N VAL A 616 -5.78 19.89 12.90
CA VAL A 616 -7.12 19.74 12.29
C VAL A 616 -7.63 18.31 12.48
N LYS A 617 -8.74 18.16 13.20
CA LYS A 617 -9.48 16.90 13.31
C LYS A 617 -10.16 16.60 11.97
N SER A 618 -10.15 15.34 11.54
CA SER A 618 -10.75 14.93 10.27
C SER A 618 -11.48 13.61 10.43
N ASN A 619 -12.79 13.61 10.20
CA ASN A 619 -13.67 12.46 10.36
C ASN A 619 -13.90 11.68 9.05
N TRP A 620 -13.44 12.20 7.90
CA TRP A 620 -13.71 11.59 6.58
C TRP A 620 -13.40 10.09 6.49
N LYS A 621 -12.32 9.61 7.13
CA LYS A 621 -11.98 8.18 7.18
C LYS A 621 -13.01 7.32 7.95
N ARG A 622 -13.66 7.88 8.98
CA ARG A 622 -14.75 7.22 9.72
C ARG A 622 -16.05 7.25 8.91
N GLN A 623 -16.41 8.42 8.34
CA GLN A 623 -17.62 8.55 7.52
C GLN A 623 -17.59 7.68 6.27
N CYS A 624 -16.44 7.61 5.59
CA CYS A 624 -16.24 6.75 4.41
C CYS A 624 -15.95 5.28 4.75
N HIS A 625 -16.19 4.82 5.99
CA HIS A 625 -16.01 3.43 6.42
C HIS A 625 -14.61 2.83 6.12
N PHE A 626 -13.57 3.42 6.71
CA PHE A 626 -12.18 2.94 6.65
C PHE A 626 -11.53 2.64 8.01
N THR A 627 -12.32 2.60 9.09
CA THR A 627 -11.89 2.36 10.48
C THR A 627 -12.94 1.54 11.23
N ASP A 628 -12.51 0.52 11.98
CA ASP A 628 -13.40 -0.52 12.53
C ASP A 628 -14.07 -0.17 13.88
N GLU A 629 -14.06 1.09 14.31
CA GLU A 629 -14.82 1.53 15.49
C GLU A 629 -16.32 1.62 15.19
N PRO A 630 -17.19 1.27 16.16
CA PRO A 630 -18.64 1.26 15.97
C PRO A 630 -19.19 2.62 15.53
N TYR A 631 -20.18 2.58 14.62
CA TYR A 631 -20.82 3.76 14.07
C TYR A 631 -21.85 4.31 15.05
N ASP A 632 -21.54 5.44 15.68
CA ASP A 632 -22.42 6.11 16.62
C ASP A 632 -23.42 7.01 15.88
N HIS A 633 -24.68 6.59 15.83
CA HIS A 633 -25.78 7.32 15.20
C HIS A 633 -26.23 8.57 15.99
N SER A 634 -25.75 8.81 17.21
CA SER A 634 -26.23 9.92 18.06
C SER A 634 -25.79 11.31 17.60
N ILE A 635 -24.69 11.40 16.85
CA ILE A 635 -23.99 12.67 16.56
C ILE A 635 -24.68 13.50 15.45
N TYR A 636 -25.66 12.93 14.73
CA TYR A 636 -26.42 13.62 13.67
C TYR A 636 -27.86 13.98 14.09
N ARG A 637 -28.00 14.58 15.28
CA ARG A 637 -29.19 15.36 15.66
C ARG A 637 -28.77 16.74 16.17
N THR A 638 -29.65 17.73 15.92
CA THR A 638 -29.54 19.16 16.25
C THR A 638 -28.49 19.98 15.48
N ALA A 639 -28.87 20.35 14.26
CA ALA A 639 -28.88 21.76 13.83
C ALA A 639 -30.32 22.08 13.35
N ASP A 640 -30.74 23.34 13.46
CA ASP A 640 -32.04 23.89 13.04
C ASP A 640 -33.33 23.26 13.62
N GLU A 641 -33.72 23.71 14.82
CA GLU A 641 -35.09 24.13 15.14
C GLU A 641 -35.04 25.17 16.28
N GLY A 642 -35.91 26.20 16.24
CA GLY A 642 -35.66 27.48 16.92
C GLY A 642 -36.46 27.81 18.19
N GLU A 643 -35.88 28.68 19.00
CA GLU A 643 -36.44 29.55 20.06
C GLU A 643 -37.75 29.15 20.80
N THR A 644 -37.68 29.06 22.15
CA THR A 644 -38.32 30.09 23.03
C THR A 644 -38.03 29.90 24.54
N ALA A 645 -38.11 31.01 25.27
CA ALA A 645 -38.40 31.16 26.72
C ALA A 645 -37.48 30.52 27.80
N THR A 646 -36.94 31.39 28.65
CA THR A 646 -36.56 31.13 30.07
C THR A 646 -37.72 31.66 30.99
N PRO A 647 -37.70 31.66 32.35
CA PRO A 647 -36.62 31.30 33.30
C PRO A 647 -37.07 30.54 34.60
N ARG A 648 -36.11 30.36 35.54
CA ARG A 648 -36.28 30.02 36.99
C ARG A 648 -36.78 28.60 37.33
N ALA A 649 -36.49 28.01 38.50
CA ALA A 649 -35.40 28.18 39.48
C ALA A 649 -35.41 27.02 40.51
N SER A 650 -34.35 26.96 41.34
CA SER A 650 -34.35 26.41 42.73
C SER A 650 -34.35 24.88 42.99
N THR A 651 -33.23 24.41 43.57
CA THR A 651 -33.13 23.59 44.82
C THR A 651 -33.73 22.15 44.89
N VAL A 652 -33.19 21.14 45.62
CA VAL A 652 -31.97 20.99 46.46
C VAL A 652 -31.72 19.49 46.82
N HIS A 653 -30.46 19.14 47.19
CA HIS A 653 -29.96 17.86 47.76
C HIS A 653 -30.06 16.58 46.89
N GLY A 654 -29.07 15.65 46.93
CA GLY A 654 -27.79 15.69 47.67
C GLY A 654 -26.81 14.56 47.30
N HIS A 655 -25.53 14.72 47.67
CA HIS A 655 -24.45 13.72 47.54
C HIS A 655 -24.12 13.08 48.91
N PRO A 656 -23.46 11.90 48.95
CA PRO A 656 -21.99 11.82 48.83
C PRO A 656 -21.54 10.89 47.68
N ASN A 657 -20.65 11.30 46.77
CA ASN A 657 -19.20 11.50 46.91
C ASN A 657 -18.36 10.22 47.06
N VAL A 658 -17.82 9.74 45.94
CA VAL A 658 -16.43 9.28 45.85
C VAL A 658 -15.80 10.00 44.65
N SER A 659 -14.71 10.74 44.88
CA SER A 659 -14.03 11.56 43.86
C SER A 659 -12.59 11.12 43.68
N ILE A 660 -12.19 10.81 42.44
CA ILE A 660 -10.77 10.63 42.07
C ILE A 660 -10.20 12.01 41.73
N GLN A 661 -9.01 12.33 42.23
CA GLN A 661 -8.37 13.64 42.05
C GLN A 661 -7.44 13.68 40.82
N ASP A 662 -7.35 14.86 40.20
CA ASP A 662 -6.37 15.19 39.17
C ASP A 662 -4.96 15.37 39.80
N PRO A 663 -3.91 14.71 39.29
CA PRO A 663 -2.59 14.65 39.93
C PRO A 663 -1.68 15.88 39.71
N SER A 664 -2.19 17.02 39.25
CA SER A 664 -1.37 18.11 38.68
C SER A 664 -0.95 19.29 39.60
N VAL A 665 -1.18 19.23 40.93
CA VAL A 665 -0.79 20.31 41.87
C VAL A 665 -0.02 19.79 43.09
N ILE A 666 1.20 20.28 43.30
CA ILE A 666 1.99 20.02 44.53
C ILE A 666 1.85 21.19 45.49
N VAL A 667 1.40 20.91 46.72
CA VAL A 667 1.35 21.86 47.84
C VAL A 667 2.34 21.42 48.91
N THR A 668 3.19 22.34 49.38
CA THR A 668 4.14 22.04 50.47
C THR A 668 3.45 22.03 51.84
N SER A 669 4.01 21.32 52.82
CA SER A 669 3.45 21.12 54.17
C SER A 669 3.32 22.40 55.05
N LYS A 670 3.54 23.58 54.48
CA LYS A 670 3.24 24.90 55.08
C LYS A 670 2.35 25.78 54.17
N GLY A 671 1.53 25.16 53.32
CA GLY A 671 0.48 25.82 52.54
C GLY A 671 0.96 26.67 51.36
N ARG A 672 2.23 26.58 50.94
CA ARG A 672 2.71 27.26 49.72
C ARG A 672 2.59 26.34 48.51
N THR A 673 1.84 26.80 47.52
CA THR A 673 1.86 26.37 46.12
C THR A 673 3.03 27.04 45.38
N SER A 674 3.80 26.28 44.60
CA SER A 674 4.72 26.83 43.60
C SER A 674 4.35 26.29 42.22
N LYS A 675 4.53 27.11 41.17
CA LYS A 675 4.49 26.65 39.78
C LYS A 675 5.89 26.21 39.36
N PRO A 676 6.06 25.06 38.67
CA PRO A 676 7.32 24.74 38.01
C PRO A 676 7.54 25.67 36.79
N PRO A 677 8.80 25.90 36.35
CA PRO A 677 9.09 26.75 35.19
C PRO A 677 8.54 26.20 33.86
N ASP A 678 8.17 27.09 32.93
CA ASP A 678 7.33 26.79 31.75
C ASP A 678 7.95 25.91 30.64
N TRP A 679 9.16 25.36 30.81
CA TRP A 679 9.77 24.44 29.84
C TRP A 679 9.31 22.97 29.97
N HIS A 680 8.41 22.67 30.92
CA HIS A 680 8.04 21.29 31.28
C HIS A 680 6.58 20.89 30.99
N ARG A 681 5.90 21.57 30.04
CA ARG A 681 4.50 21.26 29.65
C ARG A 681 4.27 20.74 28.21
N ASN A 682 5.26 20.82 27.32
CA ASN A 682 5.08 20.43 25.91
C ASN A 682 5.80 19.12 25.53
N PHE A 683 5.49 18.01 26.20
CA PHE A 683 5.79 16.65 25.71
C PHE A 683 4.79 15.60 26.22
N THR A 684 3.51 15.78 25.91
CA THR A 684 2.57 14.64 25.91
C THR A 684 2.97 13.70 24.78
N ALA A 685 3.17 12.42 25.07
CA ALA A 685 3.71 11.47 24.11
C ALA A 685 2.71 11.17 22.98
N LEU A 686 2.94 11.74 21.80
CA LEU A 686 2.31 11.29 20.56
C LEU A 686 2.82 9.86 20.25
N PRO A 687 1.94 8.86 20.06
CA PRO A 687 2.36 7.56 19.54
C PRO A 687 2.92 7.76 18.13
N ALA A 688 4.14 7.27 17.90
CA ALA A 688 4.87 7.52 16.66
C ALA A 688 4.13 6.91 15.46
N GLN A 689 3.62 7.75 14.56
CA GLN A 689 3.05 7.30 13.29
C GLN A 689 4.15 6.69 12.43
N ILE A 690 4.06 5.37 12.21
CA ILE A 690 5.03 4.62 11.40
C ILE A 690 4.87 5.02 9.93
N ASP A 691 5.97 5.43 9.31
CA ASP A 691 6.05 5.79 7.89
C ASP A 691 5.71 4.56 7.01
N PRO A 692 4.89 4.68 5.95
CA PRO A 692 4.70 3.61 4.96
C PRO A 692 6.03 3.06 4.36
N LEU A 693 7.10 3.85 4.32
CA LEU A 693 8.44 3.40 3.95
C LEU A 693 9.15 2.60 5.05
N GLU A 694 8.78 2.78 6.33
CA GLU A 694 9.17 1.82 7.37
C GLU A 694 8.38 0.52 7.22
N GLN A 695 7.11 0.49 6.81
CA GLN A 695 6.39 -0.78 6.60
C GLN A 695 7.04 -1.68 5.54
N HIS A 696 7.62 -1.12 4.47
CA HIS A 696 8.41 -1.91 3.52
C HIS A 696 9.77 -2.34 4.07
N LYS A 697 10.39 -1.56 4.97
CA LYS A 697 11.59 -2.01 5.70
C LYS A 697 11.28 -3.03 6.79
N TYR A 698 10.11 -3.00 7.40
CA TYR A 698 9.63 -4.05 8.29
C TYR A 698 9.44 -5.34 7.51
N LYS A 699 8.87 -5.29 6.29
CA LYS A 699 8.87 -6.45 5.39
C LYS A 699 10.26 -6.87 4.92
N GLU A 700 11.21 -5.97 4.67
CA GLU A 700 12.61 -6.36 4.41
C GLU A 700 13.31 -6.90 5.67
N THR A 701 12.98 -6.46 6.90
CA THR A 701 13.53 -7.03 8.13
C THR A 701 12.86 -8.34 8.54
N ASP A 702 11.59 -8.56 8.19
CA ASP A 702 10.92 -9.84 8.34
C ASP A 702 11.37 -10.84 7.27
N GLN A 703 11.65 -10.40 6.03
CA GLN A 703 12.37 -11.22 5.05
C GLN A 703 13.83 -11.46 5.44
N LEU A 704 14.48 -10.53 6.15
CA LEU A 704 15.79 -10.78 6.76
C LEU A 704 15.69 -11.72 7.96
N ARG A 705 14.55 -11.79 8.67
CA ARG A 705 14.27 -12.79 9.70
C ARG A 705 14.00 -14.17 9.11
N GLU A 706 13.29 -14.25 7.98
CA GLU A 706 13.19 -15.47 7.15
C GLU A 706 14.57 -15.88 6.57
N LEU A 707 15.52 -14.96 6.47
CA LEU A 707 16.95 -15.21 6.19
C LEU A 707 17.83 -15.28 7.47
N GLU A 708 17.24 -15.21 8.67
CA GLU A 708 17.96 -15.40 9.95
C GLU A 708 17.98 -16.84 10.43
N ASP A 709 17.29 -17.77 9.74
CA ASP A 709 17.52 -19.21 9.86
C ASP A 709 18.28 -19.82 8.64
N PRO A 710 19.63 -19.80 8.67
CA PRO A 710 20.46 -20.57 7.72
C PRO A 710 20.24 -22.08 7.72
N ILE A 711 19.60 -22.69 8.73
CA ILE A 711 19.31 -24.13 8.77
C ILE A 711 18.31 -24.47 7.68
N VAL A 712 17.29 -23.64 7.44
CA VAL A 712 16.35 -23.77 6.32
C VAL A 712 17.10 -23.76 4.98
N PHE A 713 18.05 -22.85 4.81
CA PHE A 713 18.84 -22.77 3.57
C PHE A 713 19.77 -23.97 3.40
N ALA A 714 20.52 -24.36 4.45
CA ALA A 714 21.44 -25.49 4.41
C ALA A 714 20.73 -26.85 4.26
N ALA A 715 19.50 -26.97 4.77
CA ALA A 715 18.66 -28.16 4.58
C ALA A 715 18.22 -28.34 3.11
N SER A 716 18.07 -27.26 2.35
CA SER A 716 17.60 -27.31 0.95
C SER A 716 18.61 -27.90 -0.05
N THR A 717 19.87 -28.09 0.36
CA THR A 717 20.97 -28.55 -0.52
C THR A 717 21.84 -29.65 0.12
N SER A 718 21.29 -30.43 1.05
CA SER A 718 21.98 -31.59 1.63
C SER A 718 21.65 -32.87 0.85
N PRO A 719 22.64 -33.70 0.43
CA PRO A 719 22.38 -34.98 -0.24
C PRO A 719 21.79 -36.05 0.70
N ASP A 720 21.63 -35.73 1.99
CA ASP A 720 20.95 -36.56 2.97
C ASP A 720 19.49 -36.15 3.20
N ILE A 721 18.96 -35.15 2.47
CA ILE A 721 17.56 -34.71 2.50
C ILE A 721 16.99 -34.83 1.08
N MET A 722 15.85 -35.50 0.95
CA MET A 722 15.29 -35.93 -0.34
C MET A 722 13.75 -35.92 -0.32
N TYR A 723 13.15 -35.78 -1.50
CA TYR A 723 11.75 -36.13 -1.74
C TYR A 723 11.59 -37.65 -1.91
N ARG A 724 10.37 -38.17 -1.73
CA ARG A 724 10.09 -39.62 -1.86
C ARG A 724 10.56 -40.20 -3.20
N HIS A 725 10.44 -39.48 -4.31
CA HIS A 725 10.78 -40.04 -5.63
C HIS A 725 12.30 -40.19 -5.82
N GLU A 726 13.11 -39.33 -5.22
CA GLU A 726 14.58 -39.43 -5.18
C GLU A 726 15.00 -40.55 -4.23
N ALA A 727 14.48 -40.56 -3.01
CA ALA A 727 14.76 -41.58 -2.00
C ALA A 727 14.30 -43.01 -2.38
N MET A 728 13.47 -43.18 -3.42
CA MET A 728 13.11 -44.48 -3.99
C MET A 728 14.03 -44.93 -5.14
N GLN A 729 14.93 -44.07 -5.62
CA GLN A 729 15.97 -44.40 -6.62
C GLN A 729 17.32 -44.73 -5.97
N GLU A 730 17.55 -44.24 -4.75
CA GLU A 730 18.74 -44.55 -3.95
C GLU A 730 18.80 -46.05 -3.54
N PRO A 731 20.00 -46.61 -3.32
CA PRO A 731 20.16 -48.00 -2.87
C PRO A 731 19.51 -48.33 -1.52
N ASP A 732 19.30 -47.32 -0.66
CA ASP A 732 18.67 -47.44 0.66
C ASP A 732 17.14 -47.16 0.65
N ALA A 733 16.52 -47.23 -0.53
CA ALA A 733 15.07 -47.18 -0.71
C ALA A 733 14.27 -48.18 0.16
N PRO A 734 14.70 -49.43 0.43
CA PRO A 734 13.98 -50.33 1.32
C PRO A 734 13.84 -49.78 2.75
N GLN A 735 14.93 -49.28 3.34
CA GLN A 735 14.97 -48.68 4.67
C GLN A 735 14.09 -47.41 4.73
N PHE A 736 14.03 -46.65 3.65
CA PHE A 736 13.10 -45.53 3.52
C PHE A 736 11.62 -45.95 3.45
N ARG A 737 11.27 -47.10 2.85
CA ARG A 737 9.90 -47.64 2.87
C ARG A 737 9.50 -48.10 4.27
N GLU A 738 10.38 -48.80 4.97
CA GLU A 738 10.17 -49.18 6.38
C GLU A 738 9.91 -47.94 7.26
N ALA A 739 10.69 -46.87 7.05
CA ALA A 739 10.50 -45.60 7.74
C ALA A 739 9.15 -44.93 7.41
N MET A 740 8.69 -44.96 6.14
CA MET A 740 7.37 -44.45 5.74
C MET A 740 6.22 -45.25 6.39
N VAL A 741 6.30 -46.57 6.35
CA VAL A 741 5.29 -47.48 6.94
C VAL A 741 5.20 -47.22 8.45
N LYS A 742 6.35 -47.10 9.13
CA LYS A 742 6.38 -46.76 10.55
C LYS A 742 5.74 -45.39 10.85
N GLU A 743 6.08 -44.34 10.09
CA GLU A 743 5.54 -42.99 10.31
C GLU A 743 3.99 -42.99 10.20
N VAL A 744 3.42 -43.64 9.18
CA VAL A 744 1.95 -43.73 9.05
C VAL A 744 1.33 -44.53 10.19
N ILE A 745 1.92 -45.68 10.55
CA ILE A 745 1.44 -46.52 11.66
C ILE A 745 1.45 -45.76 12.98
N ASP A 746 2.51 -45.01 13.28
CA ASP A 746 2.64 -44.28 14.54
C ASP A 746 1.71 -43.04 14.57
N HIS A 747 1.46 -42.37 13.43
CA HIS A 747 0.41 -41.36 13.32
C HIS A 747 -1.02 -41.93 13.49
N LEU A 748 -1.30 -43.13 12.97
CA LEU A 748 -2.60 -43.80 13.12
C LEU A 748 -2.85 -44.25 14.56
N LYS A 749 -1.86 -44.88 15.22
CA LYS A 749 -1.93 -45.28 16.64
C LYS A 749 -2.25 -44.07 17.54
N ASN A 750 -1.55 -42.95 17.33
CA ASN A 750 -1.73 -41.73 18.11
C ASN A 750 -2.95 -40.89 17.65
N ARG A 751 -3.74 -41.39 16.69
CA ARG A 751 -4.95 -40.72 16.15
C ARG A 751 -4.69 -39.29 15.66
N HIS A 752 -3.51 -39.02 15.07
CA HIS A 752 -3.20 -37.70 14.50
C HIS A 752 -4.10 -37.36 13.30
N PHE A 753 -4.56 -38.39 12.59
CA PHE A 753 -5.59 -38.33 11.55
C PHE A 753 -6.44 -39.61 11.56
N VAL A 754 -7.60 -39.57 10.91
CA VAL A 754 -8.47 -40.74 10.68
C VAL A 754 -8.86 -40.85 9.22
N VAL A 755 -8.92 -42.08 8.70
CA VAL A 755 -9.41 -42.36 7.34
C VAL A 755 -10.93 -42.14 7.30
N ILE A 756 -11.42 -41.39 6.33
CA ILE A 756 -12.86 -41.18 6.07
C ILE A 756 -13.17 -41.34 4.57
N PRO A 757 -14.38 -41.76 4.18
CA PRO A 757 -14.84 -41.67 2.80
C PRO A 757 -14.84 -40.21 2.32
N ARG A 758 -14.45 -39.94 1.06
CA ARG A 758 -14.47 -38.59 0.48
C ARG A 758 -15.88 -37.97 0.48
N SER A 759 -16.94 -38.78 0.50
CA SER A 759 -18.33 -38.34 0.63
C SER A 759 -18.68 -37.71 1.99
N GLN A 760 -17.79 -37.76 2.98
CA GLN A 760 -17.92 -37.10 4.28
C GLN A 760 -17.16 -35.77 4.38
N VAL A 761 -16.47 -35.36 3.31
CA VAL A 761 -15.85 -34.03 3.22
C VAL A 761 -16.95 -33.00 2.87
N PRO A 762 -17.03 -31.85 3.58
CA PRO A 762 -17.95 -30.76 3.21
C PRO A 762 -17.72 -30.29 1.76
N LYS A 763 -18.79 -29.92 1.04
CA LYS A 763 -18.70 -29.55 -0.39
C LYS A 763 -17.79 -28.35 -0.67
N ASP A 764 -17.63 -27.48 0.32
CA ASP A 764 -16.84 -26.26 0.24
C ASP A 764 -15.37 -26.47 0.64
N GLU A 765 -15.00 -27.67 1.12
CA GLU A 765 -13.66 -28.03 1.58
C GLU A 765 -12.87 -28.89 0.58
N GLU A 766 -11.56 -28.73 0.60
CA GLU A 766 -10.62 -29.39 -0.34
C GLU A 766 -9.66 -30.31 0.39
N THR A 767 -9.23 -31.40 -0.26
CA THR A 767 -8.18 -32.28 0.28
C THR A 767 -6.80 -31.78 -0.11
N LEU A 768 -5.99 -31.39 0.88
CA LEU A 768 -4.60 -30.98 0.68
C LEU A 768 -3.70 -32.21 0.39
N PRO A 769 -2.69 -32.10 -0.49
CA PRO A 769 -1.85 -33.24 -0.84
C PRO A 769 -0.96 -33.67 0.34
N ALA A 770 -0.73 -34.97 0.48
CA ALA A 770 0.23 -35.52 1.44
C ALA A 770 1.66 -35.47 0.89
N VAL A 771 2.60 -34.88 1.63
CA VAL A 771 3.96 -34.60 1.16
C VAL A 771 4.99 -35.27 2.06
N TRP A 772 5.81 -36.14 1.47
CA TRP A 772 6.89 -36.85 2.15
C TRP A 772 8.21 -36.07 2.10
N ALA A 773 8.81 -35.87 3.28
CA ALA A 773 10.19 -35.39 3.43
C ALA A 773 11.06 -36.52 3.98
N MET A 774 12.12 -36.89 3.26
CA MET A 774 12.98 -38.03 3.57
C MET A 774 14.35 -37.53 4.03
N ARG A 775 14.92 -38.13 5.09
CA ARG A 775 16.24 -37.75 5.60
C ARG A 775 17.06 -38.93 6.10
N ARG A 776 18.34 -39.00 5.73
CA ARG A 776 19.35 -39.84 6.39
C ARG A 776 19.86 -39.11 7.65
N LYS A 777 19.87 -39.79 8.81
CA LYS A 777 20.67 -39.37 9.97
C LYS A 777 21.97 -40.16 9.99
N ARG A 778 23.11 -39.46 9.98
CA ARG A 778 24.46 -40.00 10.11
C ARG A 778 24.99 -39.83 11.52
N ARG A 779 25.86 -40.74 11.97
CA ARG A 779 26.62 -40.56 13.21
C ARG A 779 27.62 -39.42 13.01
N ILE A 780 27.83 -38.62 14.06
CA ILE A 780 28.61 -37.37 13.99
C ILE A 780 30.12 -37.66 13.90
N ASP A 781 30.54 -38.77 14.51
CA ASP A 781 31.89 -39.33 14.53
C ASP A 781 32.20 -40.19 13.30
N THR A 782 31.43 -41.26 13.05
CA THR A 782 31.74 -42.24 11.98
C THR A 782 31.17 -41.88 10.61
N ARG A 783 30.22 -40.93 10.53
CA ARG A 783 29.46 -40.55 9.30
C ARG A 783 28.64 -41.65 8.64
N GLU A 784 28.57 -42.82 9.25
CA GLU A 784 27.70 -43.92 8.87
C GLU A 784 26.23 -43.54 9.06
N VAL A 785 25.34 -43.96 8.16
CA VAL A 785 23.89 -43.77 8.33
C VAL A 785 23.41 -44.74 9.40
N TYR A 786 22.84 -44.22 10.49
CA TYR A 786 22.30 -45.05 11.59
C TYR A 786 20.77 -45.07 11.64
N LYS A 787 20.10 -44.12 10.98
CA LYS A 787 18.65 -44.00 11.01
C LYS A 787 18.12 -43.30 9.76
N TRP A 788 17.24 -43.96 9.03
CA TRP A 788 16.42 -43.37 7.99
C TRP A 788 15.17 -42.76 8.63
N LYS A 789 14.81 -41.54 8.25
CA LYS A 789 13.60 -40.85 8.73
C LYS A 789 12.77 -40.41 7.53
N ALA A 790 11.56 -40.94 7.43
CA ALA A 790 10.49 -40.31 6.67
C ALA A 790 9.76 -39.33 7.61
N ARG A 791 9.26 -38.22 7.08
CA ARG A 791 8.30 -37.32 7.74
C ARG A 791 7.08 -37.16 6.83
N LEU A 792 5.90 -37.44 7.36
CA LEU A 792 4.64 -37.19 6.67
C LEU A 792 4.15 -35.77 6.98
N ASN A 793 4.04 -34.94 5.95
CA ASN A 793 3.66 -33.54 6.06
C ASN A 793 2.38 -33.26 5.26
N ILE A 794 1.61 -32.27 5.69
CA ILE A 794 0.51 -31.71 4.89
C ILE A 794 1.06 -30.72 3.85
N GLY A 795 0.41 -30.66 2.69
CA GLY A 795 0.80 -29.82 1.56
C GLY A 795 0.51 -28.33 1.78
N GLY A 796 1.17 -27.67 2.74
CA GLY A 796 0.96 -26.26 3.06
C GLY A 796 1.13 -25.28 1.90
N HIS A 797 1.86 -25.67 0.85
CA HIS A 797 1.94 -24.92 -0.41
C HIS A 797 0.58 -24.71 -1.10
N LYS A 798 -0.43 -25.56 -0.83
CA LYS A 798 -1.83 -25.41 -1.28
C LYS A 798 -2.74 -24.69 -0.27
N MET A 799 -2.32 -24.49 0.98
CA MET A 799 -3.15 -23.82 1.99
C MET A 799 -3.36 -22.34 1.63
N VAL A 800 -4.61 -21.88 1.77
CA VAL A 800 -5.08 -20.53 1.42
C VAL A 800 -5.47 -19.76 2.68
N LYS A 801 -4.98 -18.51 2.83
CA LYS A 801 -5.34 -17.63 3.96
C LYS A 801 -6.84 -17.33 3.97
N GLY A 802 -7.44 -17.25 5.16
CA GLY A 802 -8.87 -17.05 5.38
C GLY A 802 -9.72 -18.33 5.30
N LYS A 803 -9.33 -19.31 4.47
CA LYS A 803 -9.93 -20.66 4.44
C LYS A 803 -9.24 -21.61 5.42
N HIS A 804 -7.94 -21.85 5.23
CA HIS A 804 -7.19 -22.86 5.97
C HIS A 804 -6.46 -22.32 7.21
N TYR A 805 -6.05 -21.05 7.18
CA TYR A 805 -5.32 -20.38 8.27
C TYR A 805 -5.53 -18.86 8.20
N ASP A 806 -5.35 -18.14 9.31
CA ASP A 806 -5.42 -16.68 9.34
C ASP A 806 -4.04 -16.03 9.49
N GLU A 807 -3.26 -16.49 10.48
CA GLU A 807 -1.92 -15.99 10.77
C GLU A 807 -0.92 -17.14 10.83
N THR A 808 0.33 -16.85 10.45
CA THR A 808 1.44 -17.82 10.39
C THR A 808 2.61 -17.44 11.30
N TYR A 809 2.56 -16.26 11.92
CA TYR A 809 3.65 -15.80 12.79
C TYR A 809 3.71 -16.64 14.06
N ALA A 810 4.89 -17.20 14.30
CA ALA A 810 5.34 -17.74 15.57
C ALA A 810 6.66 -17.06 15.93
N PRO A 811 6.90 -16.72 17.21
CA PRO A 811 8.20 -16.23 17.65
C PRO A 811 9.25 -17.35 17.61
N THR A 812 10.52 -16.97 17.57
CA THR A 812 11.65 -17.91 17.56
C THR A 812 12.79 -17.31 18.38
N LEU A 813 13.31 -18.10 19.32
CA LEU A 813 14.32 -17.67 20.28
C LEU A 813 15.63 -17.28 19.58
N SER A 814 16.19 -16.12 19.91
CA SER A 814 17.43 -15.67 19.26
C SER A 814 18.69 -16.31 19.88
N TRP A 815 19.69 -16.62 19.05
CA TRP A 815 21.02 -17.06 19.51
C TRP A 815 21.69 -16.10 20.49
N ALA A 816 21.35 -14.82 20.45
CA ALA A 816 21.87 -13.84 21.38
C ALA A 816 21.10 -13.82 22.72
N THR A 817 19.80 -14.10 22.72
CA THR A 817 19.02 -14.39 23.93
C THR A 817 19.61 -15.62 24.64
N ILE A 818 19.87 -16.69 23.87
CA ILE A 818 20.54 -17.91 24.36
C ILE A 818 21.92 -17.56 24.95
N ARG A 819 22.80 -16.87 24.23
CA ARG A 819 24.13 -16.49 24.74
C ARG A 819 24.07 -15.55 25.95
N THR A 820 23.10 -14.64 26.04
CA THR A 820 22.90 -13.80 27.22
C THR A 820 22.60 -14.66 28.45
N TRP A 821 21.67 -15.61 28.32
CA TRP A 821 21.32 -16.53 29.40
C TRP A 821 22.45 -17.49 29.79
N LEU A 822 23.13 -18.09 28.82
CA LEU A 822 24.28 -18.95 29.08
C LEU A 822 25.44 -18.16 29.70
N THR A 823 25.66 -16.91 29.28
CA THR A 823 26.63 -16.02 29.94
C THR A 823 26.28 -15.83 31.42
N LEU A 824 25.04 -15.46 31.74
CA LEU A 824 24.59 -15.29 33.13
C LEU A 824 24.71 -16.60 33.94
N ALA A 825 24.42 -17.74 33.32
CA ALA A 825 24.58 -19.06 33.94
C ALA A 825 26.05 -19.37 34.28
N ALA A 826 27.01 -19.10 33.40
CA ALA A 826 28.44 -19.22 33.73
C ALA A 826 28.89 -18.20 34.79
N CYS A 827 28.39 -16.97 34.74
CA CYS A 827 28.75 -15.92 35.72
C CYS A 827 28.35 -16.30 37.14
N ASN A 828 27.17 -16.93 37.31
CA ASN A 828 26.57 -17.21 38.62
C ASN A 828 26.57 -18.71 38.98
N GLY A 829 27.17 -19.59 38.17
CA GLY A 829 27.26 -21.04 38.41
C GLY A 829 25.95 -21.82 38.33
N TRP A 830 25.00 -21.36 37.51
CA TRP A 830 23.64 -21.92 37.44
C TRP A 830 23.54 -23.29 36.77
N HIS A 831 22.50 -24.03 37.13
CA HIS A 831 22.20 -25.36 36.58
C HIS A 831 21.52 -25.24 35.21
N THR A 832 21.87 -26.11 34.26
CA THR A 832 21.30 -26.12 32.91
C THR A 832 20.93 -27.54 32.47
N ARG A 833 19.82 -27.70 31.73
CA ARG A 833 19.38 -28.97 31.12
C ARG A 833 18.71 -28.70 29.77
N GLN A 834 18.89 -29.60 28.82
CA GLN A 834 18.27 -29.59 27.51
C GLN A 834 17.10 -30.59 27.44
N LEU A 835 16.06 -30.28 26.68
CA LEU A 835 14.92 -31.17 26.43
C LEU A 835 14.35 -30.96 25.02
N ASP A 836 13.84 -32.03 24.41
CA ASP A 836 13.12 -32.01 23.13
C ASP A 836 11.62 -32.26 23.34
N PHE A 837 10.76 -31.54 22.61
CA PHE A 837 9.33 -31.84 22.54
C PHE A 837 9.05 -32.92 21.47
N VAL A 838 9.02 -34.18 21.91
CA VAL A 838 8.80 -35.35 21.05
C VAL A 838 7.51 -35.22 20.24
N LEU A 839 7.66 -35.10 18.92
CA LEU A 839 6.56 -34.81 17.98
C LEU A 839 5.75 -33.56 18.37
N ALA A 840 6.44 -32.48 18.76
CA ALA A 840 5.91 -31.18 19.17
C ALA A 840 4.60 -30.79 18.48
N TYR A 841 4.61 -30.58 17.17
CA TYR A 841 3.45 -30.05 16.44
C TYR A 841 2.20 -30.96 16.62
N PRO A 842 2.24 -32.29 16.37
CA PRO A 842 1.13 -33.20 16.66
C PRO A 842 0.60 -33.27 18.10
N GLN A 843 1.27 -32.70 19.11
CA GLN A 843 0.68 -32.59 20.45
C GLN A 843 -0.49 -31.59 20.45
N ALA A 844 -0.39 -30.52 19.66
CA ALA A 844 -1.43 -29.50 19.50
C ALA A 844 -2.57 -29.97 18.59
N ASP A 845 -3.81 -29.63 18.97
CA ASP A 845 -4.99 -29.80 18.12
C ASP A 845 -4.97 -28.82 16.93
N ILE A 846 -5.54 -29.22 15.80
CA ILE A 846 -5.60 -28.37 14.61
C ILE A 846 -6.73 -27.31 14.76
N PRO A 847 -6.49 -26.01 14.48
CA PRO A 847 -7.46 -24.95 14.79
C PRO A 847 -8.68 -24.94 13.85
N ARG A 848 -8.59 -25.59 12.69
CA ARG A 848 -9.65 -25.67 11.68
C ARG A 848 -9.77 -27.09 11.12
N PRO A 849 -10.99 -27.59 10.83
CA PRO A 849 -11.17 -28.88 10.14
C PRO A 849 -10.36 -28.91 8.84
N THR A 850 -9.45 -29.88 8.72
CA THR A 850 -8.55 -29.96 7.57
C THR A 850 -8.51 -31.40 7.05
N TYR A 851 -8.49 -31.53 5.72
CA TYR A 851 -8.53 -32.81 5.03
C TYR A 851 -7.26 -32.98 4.19
N MET A 852 -6.67 -34.17 4.22
CA MET A 852 -5.43 -34.52 3.53
C MET A 852 -5.63 -35.78 2.68
N GLU A 853 -4.92 -35.90 1.56
CA GLU A 853 -4.95 -37.10 0.74
C GLU A 853 -4.24 -38.29 1.39
N LEU A 854 -4.50 -39.51 0.91
CA LEU A 854 -3.76 -40.70 1.36
C LEU A 854 -2.30 -40.63 0.89
N PRO A 855 -1.32 -40.91 1.77
CA PRO A 855 0.09 -40.70 1.49
C PRO A 855 0.63 -41.58 0.36
N ASP A 856 1.48 -40.97 -0.45
CA ASP A 856 2.08 -41.55 -1.63
C ASP A 856 2.99 -42.75 -1.29
N GLY A 857 2.77 -43.91 -1.90
CA GLY A 857 3.55 -45.13 -1.65
C GLY A 857 3.19 -45.90 -0.37
N ILE A 858 2.00 -45.65 0.20
CA ILE A 858 1.41 -46.45 1.28
C ILE A 858 0.01 -46.89 0.85
N GLU A 859 -0.25 -48.19 0.96
CA GLU A 859 -1.58 -48.78 0.77
C GLU A 859 -2.24 -48.97 2.14
N ILE A 860 -3.55 -48.69 2.23
CA ILE A 860 -4.35 -48.91 3.44
C ILE A 860 -5.48 -49.88 3.09
N GLU A 861 -5.56 -50.99 3.82
CA GLU A 861 -6.55 -52.04 3.57
C GLU A 861 -7.99 -51.46 3.63
N GLY A 862 -8.76 -51.68 2.56
CA GLY A 862 -10.12 -51.16 2.40
C GLY A 862 -10.25 -49.69 1.97
N ALA A 863 -9.16 -48.94 1.76
CA ALA A 863 -9.22 -47.51 1.42
C ALA A 863 -8.34 -47.15 0.20
N SER A 864 -8.96 -46.52 -0.82
CA SER A 864 -8.28 -46.02 -2.02
C SER A 864 -8.26 -44.50 -2.09
N LYS A 865 -7.35 -43.90 -2.88
CA LYS A 865 -7.20 -42.43 -3.01
C LYS A 865 -8.43 -41.74 -3.61
N GLU A 866 -9.19 -42.46 -4.40
CA GLU A 866 -10.39 -42.01 -5.12
C GLU A 866 -11.63 -42.08 -4.21
N THR A 867 -11.64 -43.02 -3.26
CA THR A 867 -12.78 -43.30 -2.37
C THR A 867 -12.64 -42.65 -0.99
N HIS A 868 -11.41 -42.51 -0.49
CA HIS A 868 -11.10 -42.11 0.88
C HIS A 868 -10.06 -40.99 0.95
N CYS A 869 -10.03 -40.31 2.10
CA CYS A 869 -9.04 -39.30 2.46
C CYS A 869 -8.81 -39.32 3.99
N LEU A 870 -7.84 -38.55 4.46
CA LEU A 870 -7.52 -38.40 5.88
C LEU A 870 -8.15 -37.12 6.43
N ARG A 871 -8.98 -37.24 7.47
CA ARG A 871 -9.35 -36.07 8.29
C ARG A 871 -8.27 -35.86 9.34
N VAL A 872 -7.60 -34.71 9.28
CA VAL A 872 -6.53 -34.32 10.20
C VAL A 872 -7.16 -33.89 11.53
N LEU A 873 -6.64 -34.39 12.64
CA LEU A 873 -7.12 -34.11 14.00
C LEU A 873 -6.09 -33.31 14.80
N LYS A 874 -4.81 -33.63 14.63
CA LYS A 874 -3.67 -32.98 15.26
C LYS A 874 -2.87 -32.18 14.26
N ASN A 875 -2.18 -31.15 14.73
CA ASN A 875 -1.36 -30.23 13.96
C ASN A 875 -0.13 -30.94 13.37
N ILE A 876 -0.26 -31.55 12.19
CA ILE A 876 0.85 -32.24 11.51
C ILE A 876 1.79 -31.27 10.80
N TYR A 877 3.07 -31.66 10.67
CA TYR A 877 4.11 -30.85 10.03
C TYR A 877 3.73 -30.42 8.59
N GLY A 878 4.28 -29.30 8.13
CA GLY A 878 4.04 -28.76 6.77
C GLY A 878 2.85 -27.80 6.64
N GLY A 879 2.02 -27.64 7.67
CA GLY A 879 0.98 -26.60 7.71
C GLY A 879 1.60 -25.20 7.81
N LYS A 880 0.99 -24.20 7.15
CA LYS A 880 1.51 -22.81 7.13
C LYS A 880 1.43 -22.13 8.50
N ASP A 881 0.46 -22.51 9.31
CA ASP A 881 0.22 -22.08 10.68
C ASP A 881 0.83 -23.02 11.73
N ALA A 882 1.40 -24.17 11.32
CA ALA A 882 1.70 -25.27 12.24
C ALA A 882 2.66 -24.89 13.38
N GLY A 883 3.67 -24.06 13.10
CA GLY A 883 4.58 -23.53 14.12
C GLY A 883 3.89 -22.58 15.11
N ARG A 884 2.90 -21.80 14.66
CA ARG A 884 2.09 -20.93 15.51
C ARG A 884 1.14 -21.75 16.38
N THR A 885 0.39 -22.66 15.77
CA THR A 885 -0.56 -23.55 16.45
C THR A 885 0.14 -24.35 17.56
N TRP A 886 1.37 -24.81 17.32
CA TRP A 886 2.22 -25.40 18.36
C TRP A 886 2.60 -24.38 19.45
N TYR A 887 3.15 -23.22 19.06
CA TYR A 887 3.61 -22.21 20.01
C TYR A 887 2.49 -21.69 20.93
N GLU A 888 1.29 -21.41 20.39
CA GLU A 888 0.13 -20.98 21.19
C GLU A 888 -0.32 -22.09 22.14
N TYR A 889 -0.36 -23.36 21.69
CA TYR A 889 -0.69 -24.51 22.55
C TYR A 889 0.32 -24.68 23.70
N LEU A 890 1.62 -24.53 23.41
CA LEU A 890 2.69 -24.58 24.41
C LEU A 890 2.58 -23.42 25.40
N LYS A 891 2.57 -22.17 24.90
CA LYS A 891 2.45 -20.94 25.70
C LYS A 891 1.24 -21.00 26.63
N ASN A 892 0.06 -21.33 26.10
CA ASN A 892 -1.19 -21.37 26.88
C ASN A 892 -1.18 -22.42 27.99
N ARG A 893 -0.34 -23.45 27.91
CA ARG A 893 -0.13 -24.45 28.98
C ARG A 893 0.97 -24.07 29.96
N LEU A 894 2.03 -23.40 29.49
CA LEU A 894 3.10 -22.86 30.34
C LEU A 894 2.57 -21.77 31.27
N VAL A 895 1.82 -20.80 30.74
CA VAL A 895 1.36 -19.62 31.52
C VAL A 895 0.13 -19.85 32.37
N ASP A 896 -0.52 -21.03 32.26
CA ASP A 896 -1.71 -21.35 33.03
C ASP A 896 -1.34 -21.57 34.52
N PRO A 897 -1.86 -20.74 35.46
CA PRO A 897 -1.55 -20.85 36.87
C PRO A 897 -2.16 -22.09 37.54
N THR A 898 -3.09 -22.81 36.89
CA THR A 898 -3.60 -24.11 37.37
C THR A 898 -2.80 -25.29 36.83
N LYS A 899 -1.77 -25.05 36.01
CA LYS A 899 -0.89 -26.09 35.44
C LYS A 899 0.57 -25.84 35.84
N LEU A 900 1.24 -24.93 35.13
CA LEU A 900 2.69 -24.72 35.25
C LEU A 900 3.08 -23.33 35.78
N GLY A 901 2.20 -22.33 35.65
CA GLY A 901 2.34 -21.03 36.32
C GLY A 901 3.53 -20.16 35.88
N PHE A 902 4.00 -20.28 34.63
CA PHE A 902 5.06 -19.41 34.10
C PHE A 902 4.56 -17.99 33.81
N THR A 903 5.42 -17.00 34.03
CA THR A 903 5.27 -15.65 33.48
C THR A 903 6.10 -15.52 32.22
N GLN A 904 5.49 -15.11 31.10
CA GLN A 904 6.22 -14.86 29.85
C GLN A 904 7.01 -13.55 29.93
N SER A 905 8.20 -13.50 29.32
CA SER A 905 8.94 -12.27 29.06
C SER A 905 8.16 -11.28 28.18
N LYS A 906 8.37 -9.98 28.43
CA LYS A 906 7.84 -8.87 27.61
C LYS A 906 8.82 -8.45 26.51
N ILE A 907 10.01 -9.06 26.45
CA ILE A 907 11.12 -8.66 25.58
C ILE A 907 11.44 -9.74 24.54
N ASP A 908 11.36 -11.02 24.90
CA ASP A 908 11.51 -12.15 23.99
C ASP A 908 10.41 -13.19 24.27
N ASP A 909 9.43 -13.31 23.36
CA ASP A 909 8.24 -14.16 23.52
C ASP A 909 8.56 -15.65 23.77
N CYS A 910 9.79 -16.10 23.50
CA CYS A 910 10.26 -17.47 23.72
C CYS A 910 10.91 -17.71 25.10
N VAL A 911 10.89 -16.72 26.01
CA VAL A 911 11.45 -16.81 27.36
C VAL A 911 10.33 -16.84 28.41
N PHE A 912 10.37 -17.82 29.30
CA PHE A 912 9.36 -18.05 30.34
C PHE A 912 9.99 -18.19 31.73
N TYR A 913 9.48 -17.44 32.70
CA TYR A 913 10.00 -17.33 34.08
C TYR A 913 9.12 -18.03 35.11
N ARG A 914 9.72 -18.73 36.08
CA ARG A 914 9.00 -19.28 37.23
C ARG A 914 9.91 -19.45 38.45
N GLY A 915 9.75 -18.60 39.46
CA GLY A 915 10.56 -18.65 40.68
C GLY A 915 12.05 -18.46 40.39
N SER A 916 12.88 -19.43 40.76
CA SER A 916 14.32 -19.49 40.46
C SER A 916 14.65 -19.92 39.03
N THR A 917 13.67 -20.44 38.28
CA THR A 917 13.85 -21.12 37.00
C THR A 917 13.47 -20.24 35.81
N VAL A 918 14.15 -20.41 34.69
CA VAL A 918 13.76 -19.90 33.36
C VAL A 918 13.75 -21.05 32.35
N LEU A 919 12.79 -21.02 31.44
CA LEU A 919 12.67 -21.93 30.29
C LEU A 919 12.82 -21.11 29.00
N LEU A 920 13.75 -21.54 28.16
CA LEU A 920 14.04 -20.95 26.85
C LEU A 920 13.55 -21.92 25.76
N VAL A 921 12.73 -21.44 24.82
CA VAL A 921 12.01 -22.29 23.85
C VAL A 921 12.37 -21.95 22.39
N TYR A 922 13.15 -22.80 21.71
CA TYR A 922 13.34 -22.76 20.26
C TYR A 922 12.51 -23.88 19.60
N THR A 923 11.29 -23.57 19.18
CA THR A 923 10.31 -24.52 18.60
C THR A 923 10.11 -25.81 19.41
N ASP A 924 10.90 -26.85 19.13
CA ASP A 924 10.95 -28.16 19.75
C ASP A 924 12.11 -28.28 20.79
N ASP A 925 13.26 -27.66 20.50
CA ASP A 925 14.50 -27.64 21.30
C ASP A 925 14.44 -26.62 22.44
N CYS A 926 14.48 -27.05 23.71
CA CYS A 926 14.38 -26.15 24.86
C CYS A 926 15.55 -26.28 25.86
N ILE A 927 15.83 -25.18 26.58
CA ILE A 927 16.83 -25.13 27.66
C ILE A 927 16.14 -24.69 28.96
N ILE A 928 16.21 -25.51 30.01
CA ILE A 928 15.92 -25.11 31.38
C ILE A 928 17.20 -24.55 32.00
N ILE A 929 17.10 -23.43 32.71
CA ILE A 929 18.16 -22.89 33.57
C ILE A 929 17.58 -22.60 34.95
N ASP A 930 18.21 -23.05 36.02
CA ASP A 930 17.81 -22.71 37.39
C ASP A 930 18.95 -22.08 38.21
N LYS A 931 18.59 -20.99 38.88
CA LYS A 931 19.46 -20.17 39.74
C LYS A 931 19.98 -20.91 40.98
N GLU A 932 19.22 -21.86 41.53
CA GLU A 932 19.37 -22.29 42.92
C GLU A 932 19.69 -23.78 43.08
N SER A 933 19.14 -24.67 42.25
CA SER A 933 19.43 -26.10 42.36
C SER A 933 19.13 -26.94 41.12
N GLN A 934 19.92 -28.00 40.95
CA GLN A 934 19.60 -29.10 40.01
C GLN A 934 18.23 -29.73 40.32
N HIS A 935 17.81 -29.75 41.59
CA HIS A 935 16.53 -30.34 42.00
C HIS A 935 15.32 -29.59 41.41
N ASN A 936 15.39 -28.27 41.28
CA ASN A 936 14.37 -27.46 40.62
C ASN A 936 14.27 -27.83 39.12
N VAL A 937 15.42 -28.04 38.47
CA VAL A 937 15.52 -28.48 37.07
C VAL A 937 14.92 -29.89 36.88
N ASP A 938 15.24 -30.83 37.77
CA ASP A 938 14.69 -32.19 37.77
C ASP A 938 13.18 -32.21 38.04
N THR A 939 12.67 -31.26 38.84
CA THR A 939 11.26 -31.15 39.21
C THR A 939 10.44 -30.51 38.09
N LEU A 940 10.92 -29.40 37.50
CA LEU A 940 10.30 -28.81 36.32
C LEU A 940 10.24 -29.79 35.14
N PHE A 941 11.31 -30.57 34.90
CA PHE A 941 11.27 -31.61 33.87
C PHE A 941 10.11 -32.61 34.11
N LYS A 942 9.98 -33.14 35.33
CA LYS A 942 8.88 -34.06 35.70
C LYS A 942 7.49 -33.45 35.59
N GLU A 943 7.34 -32.14 35.80
CA GLU A 943 6.08 -31.43 35.61
C GLU A 943 5.76 -31.20 34.13
N LEU A 944 6.75 -30.86 33.31
CA LEU A 944 6.60 -30.78 31.86
C LEU A 944 6.18 -32.15 31.28
N SER A 945 6.80 -33.25 31.72
CA SER A 945 6.41 -34.63 31.35
C SER A 945 4.98 -35.04 31.75
N GLN A 946 4.29 -34.29 32.62
CA GLN A 946 2.88 -34.54 32.97
C GLN A 946 1.89 -33.82 32.03
N HIS A 947 2.38 -32.85 31.24
CA HIS A 947 1.54 -32.01 30.38
C HIS A 947 1.90 -32.08 28.89
N PHE A 948 3.09 -32.57 28.58
CA PHE A 948 3.66 -32.70 27.23
C PHE A 948 4.45 -34.01 27.12
N ASN A 949 4.62 -34.49 25.88
CA ASN A 949 5.57 -35.55 25.59
C ASN A 949 6.96 -34.91 25.37
N VAL A 950 7.94 -35.24 26.21
CA VAL A 950 9.31 -34.67 26.21
C VAL A 950 10.37 -35.75 26.37
N GLU A 951 11.52 -35.55 25.73
CA GLU A 951 12.72 -36.39 25.84
C GLU A 951 13.82 -35.61 26.59
N ASP A 952 14.58 -36.31 27.44
CA ASP A 952 15.64 -35.74 28.26
C ASP A 952 16.99 -35.83 27.54
N GLU A 953 17.41 -34.73 26.93
CA GLU A 953 18.73 -34.61 26.29
C GLU A 953 19.85 -34.31 27.32
N GLY A 954 19.50 -34.23 28.62
CA GLY A 954 20.46 -34.15 29.72
C GLY A 954 21.17 -32.81 29.81
N GLN A 955 22.49 -32.82 30.01
CA GLN A 955 23.28 -31.59 30.11
C GLN A 955 23.53 -30.99 28.73
N LEU A 956 23.28 -29.68 28.61
CA LEU A 956 23.46 -28.88 27.40
C LEU A 956 24.84 -29.14 26.76
N SER A 957 24.85 -29.77 25.57
CA SER A 957 26.06 -30.30 24.94
C SER A 957 26.10 -30.17 23.40
N ASP A 958 24.98 -30.37 22.70
CA ASP A 958 24.79 -29.93 21.32
C ASP A 958 23.39 -29.32 21.18
N TYR A 959 23.33 -28.02 20.88
CA TYR A 959 22.08 -27.27 20.78
C TYR A 959 22.00 -26.59 19.42
N LEU A 960 20.96 -26.90 18.65
CA LEU A 960 20.75 -26.42 17.27
C LEU A 960 21.96 -26.66 16.33
N GLY A 961 22.76 -27.71 16.56
CA GLY A 961 23.96 -27.99 15.76
C GLY A 961 25.16 -27.11 16.12
N VAL A 962 25.22 -26.61 17.37
CA VAL A 962 26.39 -26.00 18.00
C VAL A 962 26.78 -26.86 19.18
N GLN A 963 28.01 -27.37 19.16
CA GLN A 963 28.58 -28.08 20.31
C GLN A 963 28.93 -27.04 21.38
N ILE A 964 28.35 -27.23 22.56
CA ILE A 964 28.53 -26.39 23.75
C ILE A 964 29.28 -27.23 24.79
N SER A 965 30.38 -26.72 25.31
CA SER A 965 31.10 -27.37 26.41
C SER A 965 31.61 -26.36 27.42
N MET A 966 31.83 -26.83 28.65
CA MET A 966 32.45 -26.06 29.73
C MET A 966 33.73 -26.77 30.20
N PRO A 967 34.84 -26.70 29.42
CA PRO A 967 36.07 -27.44 29.72
C PRO A 967 36.76 -27.02 31.03
N GLU A 968 36.53 -25.79 31.47
CA GLU A 968 36.92 -25.27 32.80
C GLU A 968 35.69 -24.59 33.42
N GLN A 969 35.55 -24.61 34.75
CA GLN A 969 34.37 -24.05 35.42
C GLN A 969 34.16 -22.57 35.04
N GLY A 970 32.97 -22.24 34.53
CA GLY A 970 32.60 -20.90 34.06
C GLY A 970 33.13 -20.53 32.66
N LYS A 971 33.97 -21.34 32.01
CA LYS A 971 34.50 -21.08 30.67
C LYS A 971 33.69 -21.82 29.62
N TYR A 972 32.84 -21.10 28.88
CA TYR A 972 32.07 -21.72 27.79
C TYR A 972 32.86 -21.75 26.48
N GLN A 973 32.75 -22.88 25.78
CA GLN A 973 33.22 -23.09 24.42
C GLN A 973 32.06 -23.48 23.50
N PHE A 974 31.96 -22.77 22.37
CA PHE A 974 30.97 -22.99 21.30
C PHE A 974 31.70 -23.33 20.00
N THR A 975 31.51 -24.53 19.46
CA THR A 975 32.23 -25.03 18.26
C THR A 975 31.33 -25.78 17.28
N GLN A 976 31.71 -25.80 15.99
CA GLN A 976 30.97 -26.49 14.92
C GLN A 976 31.92 -27.21 13.93
N PRO A 977 32.79 -28.14 14.38
CA PRO A 977 33.79 -28.78 13.53
C PRO A 977 33.16 -29.58 12.38
N HIS A 978 32.03 -30.26 12.61
CA HIS A 978 31.36 -31.07 11.58
C HIS A 978 30.72 -30.22 10.45
N LEU A 979 30.28 -29.00 10.77
CA LEU A 979 29.83 -28.02 9.76
C LEU A 979 31.02 -27.50 8.96
N ILE A 980 32.16 -27.26 9.61
CA ILE A 980 33.42 -26.89 8.97
C ILE A 980 33.89 -28.00 8.02
N ASP A 981 33.86 -29.27 8.44
CA ASP A 981 34.22 -30.39 7.56
C ASP A 981 33.34 -30.44 6.31
N SER A 982 32.01 -30.29 6.48
CA SER A 982 31.07 -30.29 5.36
C SER A 982 31.28 -29.11 4.39
N ILE A 983 31.79 -27.97 4.88
CA ILE A 983 32.24 -26.84 4.05
C ILE A 983 33.55 -27.19 3.33
N LEU A 984 34.50 -27.85 4.01
CA LEU A 984 35.79 -28.25 3.45
C LEU A 984 35.65 -29.36 2.39
N GLU A 985 34.65 -30.22 2.51
CA GLU A 985 34.31 -31.28 1.56
C GLU A 985 33.63 -30.71 0.32
N ASP A 986 32.60 -29.87 0.47
CA ASP A 986 31.98 -29.14 -0.65
C ASP A 986 33.05 -28.39 -1.47
N LEU A 987 34.04 -27.77 -0.80
CA LEU A 987 35.09 -27.00 -1.46
C LEU A 987 36.25 -27.85 -2.03
N ALA A 988 36.24 -29.17 -1.84
CA ALA A 988 37.31 -30.11 -2.15
C ALA A 988 38.68 -29.70 -1.54
N LEU A 989 38.65 -29.27 -0.28
CA LEU A 989 39.81 -28.87 0.53
C LEU A 989 40.15 -29.89 1.64
N TRP A 990 39.19 -30.74 2.02
CA TRP A 990 39.39 -31.82 2.99
C TRP A 990 40.32 -32.93 2.43
N PRO A 991 41.18 -33.56 3.26
CA PRO A 991 41.98 -34.69 2.81
C PRO A 991 41.10 -35.92 2.47
N GLN A 992 40.93 -36.20 1.18
CA GLN A 992 40.48 -37.51 0.73
C GLN A 992 41.70 -38.44 0.63
N GLU A 993 41.60 -39.63 1.23
CA GLU A 993 42.74 -40.46 1.68
C GLU A 993 43.79 -40.83 0.61
N HIS A 994 43.45 -40.75 -0.69
CA HIS A 994 44.31 -41.25 -1.77
C HIS A 994 44.46 -40.37 -3.03
N LYS A 995 43.96 -39.12 -3.09
CA LYS A 995 43.89 -38.39 -4.39
C LYS A 995 44.29 -36.90 -4.45
N LEU A 996 44.62 -36.22 -3.35
CA LEU A 996 45.02 -34.81 -3.39
C LEU A 996 46.26 -34.50 -2.54
N ALA A 997 47.13 -33.63 -3.04
CA ALA A 997 48.22 -33.06 -2.24
C ALA A 997 47.66 -32.20 -1.09
N PRO A 998 48.28 -32.21 0.10
CA PRO A 998 47.73 -31.56 1.29
C PRO A 998 47.53 -30.06 1.08
N THR A 999 46.27 -29.61 1.18
CA THR A 999 45.90 -28.20 1.02
C THR A 999 46.55 -27.36 2.12
N LYS A 1000 47.45 -26.45 1.75
CA LYS A 1000 48.06 -25.51 2.70
C LYS A 1000 47.00 -24.54 3.26
N PRO A 1001 46.84 -24.43 4.59
CA PRO A 1001 45.94 -23.46 5.21
C PRO A 1001 46.31 -21.99 4.91
N LYS A 1002 45.46 -21.07 5.36
CA LYS A 1002 45.72 -19.62 5.35
C LYS A 1002 45.47 -19.00 6.72
N ASP A 1003 46.24 -17.98 7.06
CA ASP A 1003 46.16 -17.30 8.37
C ASP A 1003 45.00 -16.29 8.49
N THR A 1004 44.37 -15.91 7.37
CA THR A 1004 43.26 -14.94 7.35
C THR A 1004 42.18 -15.35 6.34
N PRO A 1005 40.87 -15.15 6.63
CA PRO A 1005 39.78 -15.58 5.75
C PRO A 1005 39.66 -14.72 4.47
N ALA A 1006 39.95 -13.42 4.56
CA ALA A 1006 40.03 -12.49 3.44
C ALA A 1006 41.50 -12.10 3.13
N VAL A 1007 41.73 -11.50 1.96
CA VAL A 1007 43.03 -10.87 1.62
C VAL A 1007 42.99 -9.41 2.12
N PRO A 1008 43.94 -8.96 2.95
CA PRO A 1008 44.03 -7.56 3.35
C PRO A 1008 44.24 -6.64 2.14
N ASN A 1009 43.70 -5.43 2.19
CA ASN A 1009 43.81 -4.40 1.14
C ASN A 1009 43.32 -4.84 -0.26
N SER A 1010 42.46 -5.87 -0.34
CA SER A 1010 41.90 -6.39 -1.60
C SER A 1010 40.37 -6.26 -1.60
N ILE A 1011 39.84 -5.54 -2.60
CA ILE A 1011 38.40 -5.34 -2.78
C ILE A 1011 37.85 -6.47 -3.66
N LEU A 1012 36.90 -7.25 -3.13
CA LEU A 1012 36.19 -8.27 -3.90
C LEU A 1012 35.13 -7.60 -4.79
N GLY A 1013 35.55 -7.13 -5.96
CA GLY A 1013 34.66 -6.54 -6.99
C GLY A 1013 33.78 -7.57 -7.73
N PRO A 1014 32.86 -7.11 -8.59
CA PRO A 1014 31.94 -7.96 -9.35
C PRO A 1014 32.59 -8.77 -10.49
N ASP A 1015 33.86 -8.51 -10.79
CA ASP A 1015 34.68 -9.22 -11.77
C ASP A 1015 33.98 -9.44 -13.14
N LEU A 1016 33.55 -8.32 -13.74
CA LEU A 1016 32.73 -8.31 -14.96
C LEU A 1016 33.42 -8.92 -16.20
N LYS A 1017 34.74 -9.11 -16.16
CA LYS A 1017 35.55 -9.73 -17.22
C LYS A 1017 36.02 -11.14 -16.86
N GLY A 1018 35.92 -11.56 -15.60
CA GLY A 1018 36.35 -12.85 -15.12
C GLY A 1018 35.46 -14.00 -15.59
N GLU A 1019 36.04 -15.20 -15.56
CA GLU A 1019 35.35 -16.43 -15.90
C GLU A 1019 34.19 -16.69 -14.95
N THR A 1020 33.05 -17.12 -15.49
CA THR A 1020 31.90 -17.52 -14.68
C THR A 1020 32.22 -18.82 -13.97
N PHE A 1021 31.89 -18.91 -12.68
CA PHE A 1021 32.19 -20.09 -11.88
C PHE A 1021 31.44 -21.33 -12.40
N GLN A 1022 32.19 -22.33 -12.86
CA GLN A 1022 31.69 -23.64 -13.33
C GLN A 1022 32.21 -24.81 -12.46
N GLY A 1023 32.51 -24.56 -11.18
CA GLY A 1023 33.07 -25.60 -10.31
C GLY A 1023 32.05 -26.63 -9.83
N ASN A 1024 32.56 -27.82 -9.48
CA ASN A 1024 31.80 -29.00 -9.10
C ASN A 1024 31.03 -28.90 -7.75
N TRP A 1025 30.79 -27.69 -7.23
CA TRP A 1025 30.19 -27.45 -5.92
C TRP A 1025 29.24 -26.24 -5.94
N ASN A 1026 28.19 -26.30 -5.14
CA ASN A 1026 27.14 -25.28 -5.16
C ASN A 1026 27.55 -24.04 -4.33
N TYR A 1027 27.84 -22.94 -5.03
CA TYR A 1027 28.25 -21.67 -4.42
C TYR A 1027 27.29 -21.17 -3.35
N LYS A 1028 25.98 -21.28 -3.60
CA LYS A 1028 24.93 -20.83 -2.66
C LYS A 1028 24.87 -21.72 -1.42
N SER A 1029 24.96 -23.04 -1.58
CA SER A 1029 24.97 -24.02 -0.47
C SER A 1029 26.09 -23.71 0.52
N VAL A 1030 27.32 -23.52 0.02
CA VAL A 1030 28.48 -23.22 0.87
C VAL A 1030 28.35 -21.86 1.55
N ILE A 1031 27.85 -20.82 0.86
CA ILE A 1031 27.55 -19.54 1.50
C ILE A 1031 26.47 -19.69 2.59
N GLY A 1032 25.46 -20.53 2.40
CA GLY A 1032 24.47 -20.87 3.43
C GLY A 1032 25.11 -21.50 4.68
N LYS A 1033 25.94 -22.54 4.49
CA LYS A 1033 26.69 -23.18 5.58
C LYS A 1033 27.62 -22.19 6.30
N LEU A 1034 28.30 -21.31 5.55
CA LEU A 1034 29.16 -20.25 6.10
C LEU A 1034 28.39 -19.16 6.85
N ASN A 1035 27.20 -18.77 6.37
CA ASN A 1035 26.30 -17.84 7.06
C ASN A 1035 25.74 -18.42 8.37
N PHE A 1036 25.60 -19.74 8.49
CA PHE A 1036 25.27 -20.37 9.76
C PHE A 1036 26.47 -20.32 10.71
N LEU A 1037 27.63 -20.77 10.23
CA LEU A 1037 28.88 -20.81 10.98
C LEU A 1037 29.29 -19.44 11.55
N GLU A 1038 29.16 -18.37 10.74
CA GLU A 1038 29.54 -17.01 11.16
C GLU A 1038 28.61 -16.43 12.24
N LYS A 1039 27.29 -16.66 12.13
CA LYS A 1039 26.29 -16.24 13.14
C LYS A 1039 26.37 -17.04 14.43
N CYS A 1040 26.77 -18.31 14.37
CA CYS A 1040 26.72 -19.24 15.49
C CYS A 1040 28.04 -19.30 16.29
N THR A 1041 29.19 -19.48 15.63
CA THR A 1041 30.47 -19.73 16.35
C THR A 1041 31.70 -19.02 15.78
N ARG A 1042 31.64 -18.39 14.59
CA ARG A 1042 32.78 -17.80 13.89
C ARG A 1042 32.58 -16.32 13.50
N PRO A 1043 32.50 -15.39 14.49
CA PRO A 1043 32.49 -13.96 14.18
C PRO A 1043 33.69 -13.50 13.35
N ASP A 1044 34.82 -14.21 13.42
CA ASP A 1044 36.06 -13.93 12.69
C ASP A 1044 35.98 -14.10 11.16
N ILE A 1045 34.93 -14.73 10.62
CA ILE A 1045 34.73 -14.86 9.16
C ILE A 1045 33.62 -13.95 8.61
N SER A 1046 32.81 -13.30 9.45
CA SER A 1046 31.57 -12.59 9.08
C SER A 1046 31.76 -11.61 7.91
N TYR A 1047 32.80 -10.76 7.96
CA TYR A 1047 33.13 -9.83 6.86
C TYR A 1047 33.40 -10.58 5.56
N ALA A 1048 34.25 -11.61 5.58
CA ALA A 1048 34.66 -12.35 4.41
C ALA A 1048 33.49 -13.11 3.76
N VAL A 1049 32.63 -13.73 4.58
CA VAL A 1049 31.42 -14.43 4.13
C VAL A 1049 30.43 -13.45 3.50
N HIS A 1050 30.11 -12.33 4.16
CA HIS A 1050 29.19 -11.33 3.62
C HIS A 1050 29.73 -10.66 2.34
N GLN A 1051 31.05 -10.50 2.19
CA GLN A 1051 31.64 -10.01 0.93
C GLN A 1051 31.46 -11.00 -0.22
N CYS A 1052 31.58 -12.31 0.03
CA CYS A 1052 31.31 -13.34 -0.97
C CYS A 1052 29.81 -13.47 -1.28
N ALA A 1053 28.94 -13.40 -0.26
CA ALA A 1053 27.49 -13.55 -0.38
C ALA A 1053 26.82 -12.57 -1.37
N ARG A 1054 27.44 -11.39 -1.60
CA ARG A 1054 27.02 -10.40 -2.62
C ARG A 1054 26.86 -11.00 -4.03
N TYR A 1055 27.64 -12.03 -4.36
CA TYR A 1055 27.78 -12.54 -5.73
C TYR A 1055 27.06 -13.89 -5.96
N MET A 1056 26.21 -14.34 -5.02
CA MET A 1056 25.43 -15.58 -5.16
C MET A 1056 24.54 -15.67 -6.41
N ALA A 1057 24.24 -14.56 -7.08
CA ALA A 1057 23.39 -14.52 -8.28
C ALA A 1057 24.12 -14.91 -9.58
N GLU A 1058 25.34 -14.41 -9.80
CA GLU A 1058 26.20 -14.71 -10.96
C GLU A 1058 27.68 -14.79 -10.50
N PRO A 1059 28.08 -15.84 -9.77
CA PRO A 1059 29.42 -15.94 -9.19
C PRO A 1059 30.50 -16.12 -10.25
N LYS A 1060 31.66 -15.51 -10.03
CA LYS A 1060 32.87 -15.62 -10.85
C LYS A 1060 33.93 -16.48 -10.19
N GLN A 1061 34.91 -16.91 -10.96
CA GLN A 1061 36.00 -17.74 -10.47
C GLN A 1061 36.77 -17.07 -9.30
N SER A 1062 36.98 -15.75 -9.37
CA SER A 1062 37.53 -14.94 -8.26
C SER A 1062 36.69 -15.00 -6.98
N HIS A 1063 35.35 -14.98 -7.10
CA HIS A 1063 34.43 -15.13 -5.96
C HIS A 1063 34.48 -16.54 -5.36
N ALA A 1064 34.68 -17.56 -6.20
CA ALA A 1064 34.87 -18.95 -5.77
C ALA A 1064 36.23 -19.17 -5.08
N GLU A 1065 37.27 -18.48 -5.53
CA GLU A 1065 38.59 -18.48 -4.88
C GLU A 1065 38.59 -17.76 -3.54
N ALA A 1066 37.79 -16.68 -3.39
CA ALA A 1066 37.56 -16.03 -2.11
C ALA A 1066 36.89 -16.99 -1.10
N VAL A 1067 35.84 -17.72 -1.51
CA VAL A 1067 35.21 -18.74 -0.64
C VAL A 1067 36.19 -19.89 -0.33
N LYS A 1068 36.98 -20.36 -1.30
CA LYS A 1068 38.06 -21.33 -1.05
C LYS A 1068 39.15 -20.80 -0.11
N ARG A 1069 39.38 -19.48 -0.02
CA ARG A 1069 40.26 -18.88 0.99
C ARG A 1069 39.65 -19.00 2.39
N ILE A 1070 38.37 -18.70 2.56
CA ILE A 1070 37.65 -18.88 3.84
C ILE A 1070 37.75 -20.35 4.27
N GLY A 1071 37.50 -21.30 3.34
CA GLY A 1071 37.73 -22.72 3.59
C GLY A 1071 39.16 -23.03 4.04
N ARG A 1072 40.20 -22.53 3.36
CA ARG A 1072 41.61 -22.71 3.79
C ARG A 1072 41.95 -22.07 5.14
N TYR A 1073 41.22 -21.06 5.58
CA TYR A 1073 41.34 -20.50 6.93
C TYR A 1073 40.65 -21.38 7.98
N LEU A 1074 39.46 -21.89 7.66
CA LEU A 1074 38.75 -22.87 8.50
C LEU A 1074 39.52 -24.18 8.65
N LEU A 1075 40.20 -24.66 7.59
CA LEU A 1075 41.06 -25.86 7.64
C LEU A 1075 42.18 -25.74 8.69
N GLY A 1076 42.79 -24.55 8.82
CA GLY A 1076 43.81 -24.27 9.84
C GLY A 1076 43.24 -23.91 11.22
N THR A 1077 41.91 -23.82 11.36
CA THR A 1077 41.22 -23.38 12.57
C THR A 1077 39.96 -24.22 12.83
N ARG A 1078 39.99 -25.51 12.47
CA ARG A 1078 38.82 -26.41 12.44
C ARG A 1078 38.14 -26.50 13.82
N ASP A 1079 38.91 -26.86 14.83
CA ASP A 1079 38.44 -27.18 16.18
C ASP A 1079 38.30 -25.92 17.04
N LYS A 1080 38.00 -24.78 16.41
CA LYS A 1080 37.99 -23.45 17.02
C LYS A 1080 36.68 -22.71 16.73
N GLY A 1081 36.21 -22.02 17.75
CA GLY A 1081 35.02 -21.18 17.78
C GLY A 1081 35.15 -20.16 18.91
N ILE A 1082 34.07 -19.79 19.58
CA ILE A 1082 34.14 -18.90 20.75
C ILE A 1082 34.53 -19.74 21.97
N SER A 1083 35.60 -19.37 22.68
CA SER A 1083 36.03 -20.03 23.94
C SER A 1083 36.53 -18.97 24.92
N ILE A 1084 35.64 -18.45 25.77
CA ILE A 1084 35.91 -17.33 26.68
C ILE A 1084 35.36 -17.64 28.08
N THR A 1085 36.10 -17.20 29.10
CA THR A 1085 35.63 -17.11 30.48
C THR A 1085 35.03 -15.72 30.71
N PRO A 1086 33.78 -15.59 31.19
CA PRO A 1086 33.18 -14.29 31.49
C PRO A 1086 34.01 -13.51 32.53
N GLU A 1087 34.23 -12.22 32.27
CA GLU A 1087 35.03 -11.32 33.10
C GLU A 1087 34.12 -10.39 33.90
N MET A 1088 33.96 -10.66 35.21
CA MET A 1088 33.02 -9.94 36.10
C MET A 1088 33.32 -8.44 36.24
N SER A 1089 34.52 -7.98 35.87
CA SER A 1089 34.90 -6.57 35.83
C SER A 1089 34.19 -5.77 34.73
N LYS A 1090 33.69 -6.45 33.70
CA LYS A 1090 33.06 -5.86 32.51
C LYS A 1090 31.55 -5.98 32.61
N GLY A 1091 30.87 -4.94 32.15
CA GLY A 1091 29.41 -4.91 32.07
C GLY A 1091 28.88 -5.39 30.73
N LEU A 1092 27.78 -4.78 30.29
CA LEU A 1092 27.37 -4.78 28.90
C LEU A 1092 28.24 -3.78 28.12
N GLU A 1093 28.83 -4.22 27.01
CA GLU A 1093 29.70 -3.44 26.14
C GLU A 1093 29.25 -3.59 24.69
N CYS A 1094 29.40 -2.54 23.89
CA CYS A 1094 29.22 -2.61 22.46
C CYS A 1094 30.34 -1.83 21.77
N TYR A 1095 30.98 -2.45 20.79
CA TYR A 1095 32.01 -1.85 19.95
C TYR A 1095 31.43 -1.67 18.55
N VAL A 1096 31.68 -0.53 17.91
CA VAL A 1096 31.08 -0.13 16.63
C VAL A 1096 32.13 0.54 15.73
N ASP A 1097 32.12 0.23 14.44
CA ASP A 1097 33.01 0.79 13.41
C ASP A 1097 32.30 0.81 12.03
N SER A 1098 32.74 1.66 11.12
CA SER A 1098 32.16 1.83 9.79
C SER A 1098 33.16 2.25 8.72
N ASP A 1099 33.74 1.24 8.06
CA ASP A 1099 34.55 1.40 6.85
C ASP A 1099 33.81 2.23 5.76
N PHE A 1100 34.20 3.49 5.66
CA PHE A 1100 33.60 4.50 4.79
C PHE A 1100 34.01 4.30 3.34
N CYS A 1101 33.06 3.89 2.51
CA CYS A 1101 33.27 3.57 1.11
C CYS A 1101 34.42 2.57 0.83
N GLY A 1102 34.82 1.69 1.76
CA GLY A 1102 35.93 0.73 1.56
C GLY A 1102 35.74 -0.33 0.48
N ASN A 1103 34.64 -0.29 -0.27
CA ASN A 1103 34.40 -1.06 -1.49
C ASN A 1103 34.54 -0.21 -2.77
N TRP A 1104 35.04 1.02 -2.65
CA TRP A 1104 35.21 1.95 -3.77
C TRP A 1104 36.30 1.48 -4.73
N ASP A 1105 35.88 1.19 -5.96
CA ASP A 1105 36.77 0.92 -7.10
C ASP A 1105 36.42 1.92 -8.22
N PRO A 1106 37.30 2.89 -8.53
CA PRO A 1106 37.01 3.92 -9.52
C PRO A 1106 36.83 3.35 -10.95
N ASN A 1107 37.32 2.14 -11.23
CA ASN A 1107 37.21 1.52 -12.56
C ASN A 1107 35.78 1.03 -12.87
N ILE A 1108 34.94 0.87 -11.85
CA ILE A 1108 33.58 0.34 -11.96
C ILE A 1108 32.52 1.22 -11.28
N ALA A 1109 32.91 2.25 -10.52
CA ALA A 1109 32.02 3.08 -9.71
C ALA A 1109 30.82 3.67 -10.48
N GLU A 1110 31.01 4.06 -11.75
CA GLU A 1110 29.93 4.56 -12.62
C GLU A 1110 28.84 3.51 -12.89
N ASN A 1111 29.21 2.23 -12.88
CA ASN A 1111 28.37 1.09 -13.31
C ASN A 1111 27.95 0.17 -12.16
N GLU A 1112 28.67 0.16 -11.03
CA GLU A 1112 28.38 -0.66 -9.85
C GLU A 1112 28.20 0.20 -8.58
N PRO A 1113 26.96 0.69 -8.32
CA PRO A 1113 26.65 1.59 -7.20
C PRO A 1113 26.89 1.00 -5.81
N MET A 1114 27.07 -0.31 -5.67
CA MET A 1114 27.39 -0.94 -4.38
C MET A 1114 28.83 -0.64 -3.92
N THR A 1115 29.70 -0.14 -4.80
CA THR A 1115 31.06 0.31 -4.46
C THR A 1115 31.05 1.56 -3.58
N SER A 1116 30.10 2.47 -3.81
CA SER A 1116 29.90 3.71 -3.05
C SER A 1116 29.21 3.50 -1.71
N LYS A 1117 28.97 2.25 -1.29
CA LYS A 1117 28.33 1.93 -0.01
C LYS A 1117 29.37 1.55 1.03
N SER A 1118 29.41 2.34 2.08
CA SER A 1118 30.15 2.06 3.31
C SER A 1118 29.64 0.78 3.99
N ARG A 1119 30.52 0.08 4.71
CA ARG A 1119 30.16 -1.05 5.57
C ARG A 1119 30.06 -0.57 7.02
N TYR A 1120 29.25 -1.23 7.83
CA TYR A 1120 29.29 -1.09 9.29
C TYR A 1120 29.40 -2.46 9.96
N GLY A 1121 30.00 -2.42 11.15
CA GLY A 1121 30.23 -3.57 11.99
C GLY A 1121 29.94 -3.21 13.44
N TYR A 1122 29.38 -4.14 14.19
CA TYR A 1122 29.32 -4.01 15.64
C TYR A 1122 29.30 -5.36 16.33
N ILE A 1123 29.77 -5.38 17.57
CA ILE A 1123 29.71 -6.52 18.47
C ILE A 1123 29.20 -6.05 19.83
N VAL A 1124 28.32 -6.84 20.43
CA VAL A 1124 27.79 -6.65 21.79
C VAL A 1124 28.32 -7.78 22.66
N LYS A 1125 28.90 -7.42 23.80
CA LYS A 1125 29.48 -8.33 24.78
C LYS A 1125 28.85 -8.14 26.15
N LEU A 1126 28.60 -9.22 26.88
CA LEU A 1126 28.18 -9.20 28.27
C LEU A 1126 29.26 -9.90 29.11
N HIS A 1127 29.83 -9.22 30.11
CA HIS A 1127 30.98 -9.75 30.87
C HIS A 1127 32.11 -10.25 29.94
N GLY A 1128 32.36 -9.55 28.83
CA GLY A 1128 33.34 -9.96 27.81
C GLY A 1128 32.89 -11.07 26.84
N MET A 1129 31.84 -11.85 27.14
CA MET A 1129 31.30 -12.87 26.23
C MET A 1129 30.58 -12.22 25.03
N PRO A 1130 30.86 -12.62 23.78
CA PRO A 1130 30.15 -12.11 22.61
C PRO A 1130 28.72 -12.66 22.54
N VAL A 1131 27.71 -11.81 22.77
CA VAL A 1131 26.30 -12.23 22.68
C VAL A 1131 25.73 -12.06 21.27
N TYR A 1132 26.06 -10.96 20.59
CA TYR A 1132 25.60 -10.64 19.23
C TYR A 1132 26.68 -9.88 18.44
N TRP A 1133 26.72 -10.07 17.12
CA TRP A 1133 27.54 -9.29 16.20
C TRP A 1133 26.84 -9.12 14.85
N ALA A 1134 27.29 -8.13 14.07
CA ALA A 1134 26.86 -7.95 12.70
C ALA A 1134 27.99 -7.36 11.84
N SER A 1135 28.06 -7.81 10.58
CA SER A 1135 28.78 -7.15 9.48
C SER A 1135 27.76 -6.87 8.38
N LYS A 1136 27.43 -5.60 8.10
CA LYS A 1136 26.36 -5.26 7.13
C LYS A 1136 26.76 -4.04 6.29
N LEU A 1137 26.36 -4.00 5.01
CA LEU A 1137 26.49 -2.78 4.21
C LEU A 1137 25.41 -1.77 4.62
N HIS A 1138 25.74 -0.48 4.64
CA HIS A 1138 24.74 0.57 4.80
C HIS A 1138 23.71 0.51 3.67
N THR A 1139 22.43 0.70 3.99
CA THR A 1139 21.36 0.70 2.97
C THR A 1139 21.46 1.96 2.09
N ILE A 1140 21.83 3.10 2.69
CA ILE A 1140 22.11 4.37 2.01
C ILE A 1140 23.61 4.55 1.71
N VAL A 1141 23.92 5.48 0.81
CA VAL A 1141 25.29 6.00 0.62
C VAL A 1141 25.50 7.12 1.65
N THR A 1142 26.56 7.01 2.44
CA THR A 1142 26.98 8.05 3.40
C THR A 1142 27.95 9.02 2.72
N LEU A 1143 28.00 10.27 3.17
CA LEU A 1143 28.78 11.35 2.54
C LEU A 1143 30.05 11.72 3.33
N SER A 1144 30.27 11.11 4.49
CA SER A 1144 31.51 11.23 5.27
C SER A 1144 31.67 10.07 6.25
N THR A 1145 32.90 9.80 6.69
CA THR A 1145 33.19 8.80 7.74
C THR A 1145 32.35 9.07 8.99
N ALA A 1146 32.39 10.30 9.53
CA ALA A 1146 31.66 10.66 10.75
C ALA A 1146 30.12 10.49 10.66
N GLU A 1147 29.54 10.52 9.46
CA GLU A 1147 28.15 10.16 9.22
C GLU A 1147 27.94 8.63 9.20
N SER A 1148 28.86 7.91 8.54
CA SER A 1148 28.88 6.45 8.48
C SER A 1148 28.95 5.78 9.85
N GLU A 1149 29.89 6.23 10.68
CA GLU A 1149 30.05 5.81 12.07
C GLU A 1149 28.80 6.12 12.90
N TYR A 1150 28.27 7.35 12.78
CA TYR A 1150 27.10 7.75 13.55
C TYR A 1150 25.83 6.93 13.17
N ILE A 1151 25.71 6.52 11.91
CA ILE A 1151 24.65 5.60 11.47
C ILE A 1151 24.91 4.18 11.98
N ALA A 1152 26.17 3.74 12.04
CA ALA A 1152 26.55 2.46 12.65
C ALA A 1152 26.22 2.44 14.15
N LEU A 1153 26.52 3.50 14.90
CA LEU A 1153 26.13 3.68 16.30
C LEU A 1153 24.61 3.57 16.47
N SER A 1154 23.84 4.18 15.56
CA SER A 1154 22.39 4.04 15.56
C SER A 1154 21.94 2.60 15.30
N HIS A 1155 22.56 1.87 14.37
CA HIS A 1155 22.20 0.46 14.12
C HIS A 1155 22.53 -0.43 15.32
N ALA A 1156 23.71 -0.26 15.92
CA ALA A 1156 24.12 -0.98 17.13
C ALA A 1156 23.20 -0.67 18.31
N ALA A 1157 22.88 0.61 18.55
CA ALA A 1157 22.05 1.06 19.67
C ALA A 1157 20.63 0.46 19.65
N ARG A 1158 20.03 0.25 18.46
CA ARG A 1158 18.72 -0.43 18.34
C ARG A 1158 18.75 -1.83 18.93
N TYR A 1159 19.82 -2.58 18.64
CA TYR A 1159 20.01 -3.93 19.16
C TYR A 1159 20.34 -3.90 20.66
N VAL A 1160 21.33 -3.07 21.07
CA VAL A 1160 21.75 -2.92 22.47
C VAL A 1160 20.57 -2.54 23.37
N ARG A 1161 19.64 -1.70 22.92
CA ARG A 1161 18.44 -1.34 23.69
C ARG A 1161 17.57 -2.55 24.03
N GLY A 1162 17.43 -3.51 23.11
CA GLY A 1162 16.72 -4.77 23.36
C GLY A 1162 17.42 -5.60 24.44
N THR A 1163 18.75 -5.76 24.34
CA THR A 1163 19.54 -6.44 25.38
C THR A 1163 19.45 -5.72 26.73
N VAL A 1164 19.51 -4.39 26.76
CA VAL A 1164 19.34 -3.59 27.99
C VAL A 1164 17.99 -3.84 28.64
N TYR A 1165 16.89 -3.90 27.87
CA TYR A 1165 15.55 -4.16 28.42
C TYR A 1165 15.39 -5.61 28.90
N LEU A 1166 16.00 -6.60 28.21
CA LEU A 1166 16.04 -7.99 28.69
C LEU A 1166 16.81 -8.09 30.02
N LEU A 1167 17.96 -7.43 30.15
CA LEU A 1167 18.74 -7.41 31.38
C LEU A 1167 18.03 -6.66 32.53
N GLN A 1168 17.21 -5.64 32.22
CA GLN A 1168 16.31 -5.00 33.19
C GLN A 1168 15.25 -5.98 33.69
N GLU A 1169 14.52 -6.64 32.79
CA GLU A 1169 13.50 -7.64 33.15
C GLU A 1169 14.09 -8.77 34.01
N ILE A 1170 15.32 -9.20 33.72
CA ILE A 1170 16.03 -10.21 34.52
C ILE A 1170 16.36 -9.70 35.94
N SER A 1171 16.89 -8.48 36.09
CA SER A 1171 17.21 -7.92 37.42
C SER A 1171 15.93 -7.61 38.23
N ASP A 1172 14.88 -7.15 37.55
CA ASP A 1172 13.55 -6.89 38.11
C ASP A 1172 12.83 -8.18 38.57
N ILE A 1173 13.02 -9.32 37.90
CA ILE A 1173 12.41 -10.60 38.28
C ILE A 1173 13.21 -11.32 39.38
N TYR A 1174 14.54 -11.39 39.25
CA TYR A 1174 15.37 -12.24 40.11
C TYR A 1174 16.00 -11.53 41.32
N HIS A 1175 15.85 -10.20 41.42
CA HIS A 1175 16.18 -9.35 42.58
C HIS A 1175 17.54 -9.65 43.25
N LYS A 1176 18.60 -9.02 42.73
CA LYS A 1176 20.02 -9.20 43.15
C LYS A 1176 20.57 -10.59 42.83
N LEU A 1177 21.08 -10.73 41.60
CA LEU A 1177 22.00 -11.83 41.27
C LEU A 1177 23.35 -11.62 41.99
N GLN A 1178 24.17 -12.68 42.12
CA GLN A 1178 25.54 -12.54 42.64
C GLN A 1178 26.37 -11.63 41.74
N HIS A 1179 26.17 -11.77 40.43
CA HIS A 1179 26.68 -10.89 39.40
C HIS A 1179 25.50 -10.26 38.65
N ASP A 1180 25.02 -9.13 39.17
CA ASP A 1180 23.92 -8.36 38.61
C ASP A 1180 24.30 -7.77 37.23
N PRO A 1181 23.53 -8.03 36.16
CA PRO A 1181 23.88 -7.59 34.83
C PRO A 1181 23.90 -6.07 34.73
N GLN A 1182 24.98 -5.54 34.16
CA GLN A 1182 25.11 -4.09 33.95
C GLN A 1182 24.15 -3.62 32.86
N VAL A 1183 22.96 -3.17 33.30
CA VAL A 1183 21.89 -2.53 32.53
C VAL A 1183 22.35 -1.31 31.72
N LYS A 1184 23.55 -0.76 31.99
CA LYS A 1184 24.16 0.34 31.24
C LYS A 1184 25.20 -0.20 30.27
N CYS A 1185 25.04 0.07 28.97
CA CYS A 1185 26.01 -0.34 27.97
C CYS A 1185 27.12 0.70 27.79
N ARG A 1186 28.40 0.28 27.84
CA ARG A 1186 29.53 1.07 27.32
C ARG A 1186 29.58 0.96 25.80
N LEU A 1187 29.33 2.05 25.10
CA LEU A 1187 29.28 2.12 23.63
C LEU A 1187 30.61 2.71 23.11
N PHE A 1188 31.50 1.84 22.65
CA PHE A 1188 32.83 2.18 22.19
C PHE A 1188 32.85 2.61 20.72
N GLU A 1189 33.50 3.74 20.49
CA GLU A 1189 33.60 4.48 19.23
C GLU A 1189 35.01 5.09 19.16
N ASP A 1190 35.75 4.96 18.06
CA ASP A 1190 37.06 5.61 17.92
C ASP A 1190 36.96 6.96 17.19
N ASN A 1191 35.92 7.13 16.36
CA ASN A 1191 35.68 8.31 15.57
C ASN A 1191 35.19 9.45 16.47
N SER A 1192 36.10 10.38 16.74
CA SER A 1192 35.86 11.44 17.72
C SER A 1192 34.72 12.39 17.31
N ALA A 1193 34.39 12.50 16.02
CA ALA A 1193 33.24 13.28 15.57
C ALA A 1193 31.91 12.55 15.82
N ALA A 1194 31.83 11.24 15.58
CA ALA A 1194 30.64 10.45 15.87
C ALA A 1194 30.39 10.34 17.39
N TYR A 1195 31.45 10.13 18.18
CA TYR A 1195 31.43 10.15 19.64
C TYR A 1195 30.90 11.49 20.21
N GLU A 1196 31.41 12.63 19.74
CA GLU A 1196 30.89 13.95 20.17
C GLU A 1196 29.44 14.16 19.73
N MET A 1197 29.06 13.72 18.52
CA MET A 1197 27.66 13.73 18.07
C MET A 1197 26.75 12.79 18.87
N ALA A 1198 27.27 11.74 19.50
CA ALA A 1198 26.48 10.89 20.41
C ALA A 1198 26.15 11.63 21.72
N LYS A 1199 27.08 12.45 22.23
CA LYS A 1199 26.94 13.14 23.52
C LYS A 1199 26.26 14.51 23.44
N VAL A 1200 26.51 15.29 22.39
CA VAL A 1200 26.14 16.71 22.35
C VAL A 1200 25.01 16.97 21.35
N PRO A 1201 23.90 17.65 21.74
CA PRO A 1201 22.80 18.01 20.83
C PRO A 1201 23.14 19.18 19.87
N LYS A 1202 24.42 19.41 19.56
CA LYS A 1202 24.87 20.47 18.64
C LYS A 1202 24.64 20.04 17.19
N MET A 1203 23.49 20.45 16.64
CA MET A 1203 23.20 20.38 15.21
C MET A 1203 24.25 21.13 14.39
N ARG A 1204 24.60 20.59 13.21
CA ARG A 1204 25.35 21.28 12.16
C ARG A 1204 24.56 21.19 10.86
N PRO A 1205 24.73 22.10 9.88
CA PRO A 1205 23.94 22.06 8.64
C PRO A 1205 24.02 20.72 7.89
N ARG A 1206 25.18 20.04 7.93
CA ARG A 1206 25.41 18.71 7.32
C ARG A 1206 24.85 17.53 8.13
N THR A 1207 24.18 17.73 9.26
CA THR A 1207 23.63 16.64 10.10
C THR A 1207 22.11 16.74 10.32
N ARG A 1208 21.43 17.70 9.68
CA ARG A 1208 19.99 17.95 9.86
C ARG A 1208 19.11 16.76 9.42
N HIS A 1209 19.53 16.00 8.41
CA HIS A 1209 18.83 14.80 7.92
C HIS A 1209 18.98 13.58 8.84
N ILE A 1210 19.96 13.58 9.74
CA ILE A 1210 20.25 12.49 10.68
C ILE A 1210 19.22 12.45 11.84
N ASN A 1211 18.46 13.54 12.03
CA ASN A 1211 17.70 13.83 13.25
C ASN A 1211 16.64 12.78 13.62
N VAL A 1212 15.81 12.34 12.66
CA VAL A 1212 14.69 11.42 12.98
C VAL A 1212 15.13 9.96 12.92
N ALA A 1213 15.86 9.56 11.87
CA ALA A 1213 16.19 8.16 11.62
C ALA A 1213 17.29 7.59 12.55
N TYR A 1214 18.22 8.45 13.00
CA TYR A 1214 19.46 8.00 13.63
C TYR A 1214 19.76 8.61 15.01
N HIS A 1215 19.26 9.81 15.36
CA HIS A 1215 19.45 10.34 16.73
C HIS A 1215 18.59 9.68 17.82
N HIS A 1216 17.76 8.68 17.48
CA HIS A 1216 16.85 8.01 18.43
C HIS A 1216 17.54 7.50 19.72
N PHE A 1217 18.83 7.14 19.66
CA PHE A 1217 19.61 6.66 20.80
C PHE A 1217 20.16 7.78 21.70
N ARG A 1218 20.11 9.06 21.30
CA ARG A 1218 20.55 10.19 22.15
C ARG A 1218 19.76 10.31 23.44
N GLY A 1219 18.47 9.92 23.44
CA GLY A 1219 17.68 9.84 24.67
C GLY A 1219 18.23 8.81 25.66
N GLU A 1220 18.68 7.66 25.16
CA GLU A 1220 19.33 6.62 25.98
C GLU A 1220 20.71 7.05 26.48
N VAL A 1221 21.43 7.90 25.72
CA VAL A 1221 22.68 8.54 26.16
C VAL A 1221 22.44 9.59 27.25
N ALA A 1222 21.45 10.47 27.06
CA ALA A 1222 21.08 11.49 28.05
C ALA A 1222 20.57 10.87 29.36
N ASN A 1223 19.84 9.75 29.27
CA ASN A 1223 19.38 8.96 30.42
C ASN A 1223 20.49 8.07 31.03
N GLY A 1224 21.71 8.08 30.49
CA GLY A 1224 22.85 7.30 30.99
C GLY A 1224 22.69 5.78 30.89
N ARG A 1225 21.79 5.27 30.01
CA ARG A 1225 21.63 3.84 29.70
C ARG A 1225 22.60 3.38 28.61
N LEU A 1226 22.94 4.28 27.68
CA LEU A 1226 24.11 4.15 26.81
C LEU A 1226 25.19 5.14 27.29
N ILE A 1227 26.42 4.67 27.42
CA ILE A 1227 27.57 5.50 27.83
C ILE A 1227 28.57 5.49 26.68
N PRO A 1228 28.60 6.52 25.81
CA PRO A 1228 29.59 6.58 24.74
C PRO A 1228 31.00 6.74 25.33
N CYS A 1229 31.90 5.86 24.94
CA CYS A 1229 33.29 5.78 25.37
C CYS A 1229 34.19 5.90 24.15
N LYS A 1230 35.24 6.75 24.22
CA LYS A 1230 36.22 6.79 23.14
C LYS A 1230 37.13 5.55 23.21
N CYS A 1231 37.29 4.85 22.10
CA CYS A 1231 38.27 3.78 21.92
C CYS A 1231 39.50 4.27 21.14
N ALA A 1232 40.52 3.42 21.04
CA ALA A 1232 41.61 3.55 20.07
C ALA A 1232 41.40 2.51 18.96
N THR A 1233 41.75 2.82 17.72
CA THR A 1233 41.53 1.93 16.55
C THR A 1233 42.15 0.54 16.73
N GLN A 1234 43.35 0.46 17.29
CA GLN A 1234 44.03 -0.79 17.63
C GLN A 1234 43.26 -1.70 18.63
N ASP A 1235 42.33 -1.09 19.38
CA ASP A 1235 41.50 -1.71 20.40
C ASP A 1235 40.04 -1.86 19.95
N MET A 1236 39.71 -1.43 18.73
CA MET A 1236 38.37 -1.48 18.15
C MET A 1236 38.04 -2.89 17.67
N GLU A 1237 37.36 -3.66 18.52
CA GLU A 1237 36.91 -5.02 18.18
C GLU A 1237 35.90 -5.08 17.03
N ALA A 1238 35.32 -3.95 16.61
CA ALA A 1238 34.41 -3.91 15.48
C ALA A 1238 35.12 -3.98 14.09
N ASP A 1239 36.42 -3.69 14.02
CA ASP A 1239 37.23 -3.68 12.78
C ASP A 1239 37.13 -4.98 11.96
N ILE A 1240 37.05 -6.12 12.64
CA ILE A 1240 36.97 -7.46 12.02
C ILE A 1240 35.69 -7.67 11.20
N PHE A 1241 34.65 -6.87 11.47
CA PHE A 1241 33.36 -6.92 10.78
C PHE A 1241 33.27 -5.93 9.63
N THR A 1242 34.15 -4.94 9.53
CA THR A 1242 34.07 -3.87 8.52
C THR A 1242 35.08 -4.01 7.39
N LYS A 1243 36.31 -4.47 7.68
CA LYS A 1243 37.42 -4.49 6.73
C LYS A 1243 38.29 -5.76 6.87
N ALA A 1244 39.06 -6.07 5.82
CA ALA A 1244 39.97 -7.22 5.80
C ALA A 1244 41.26 -6.92 6.58
N THR A 1245 41.28 -7.25 7.88
CA THR A 1245 42.43 -6.99 8.76
C THR A 1245 43.65 -7.87 8.45
N GLY A 1246 44.86 -7.34 8.72
CA GLY A 1246 46.13 -8.08 8.61
C GLY A 1246 46.25 -9.19 9.66
N LYS A 1247 47.18 -10.14 9.46
CA LYS A 1247 47.32 -11.34 10.32
C LYS A 1247 47.42 -11.02 11.81
N GLU A 1248 48.30 -10.09 12.18
CA GLU A 1248 48.57 -9.74 13.59
C GLU A 1248 47.34 -9.06 14.22
N THR A 1249 46.76 -8.08 13.54
CA THR A 1249 45.50 -7.43 13.95
C THR A 1249 44.37 -8.44 14.10
N LEU A 1250 44.19 -9.35 13.13
CA LEU A 1250 43.18 -10.40 13.17
C LEU A 1250 43.38 -11.30 14.39
N GLN A 1251 44.61 -11.75 14.65
CA GLN A 1251 44.94 -12.57 15.82
C GLN A 1251 44.70 -11.82 17.14
N THR A 1252 45.05 -10.53 17.23
CA THR A 1252 44.80 -9.71 18.42
C THR A 1252 43.32 -9.50 18.70
N LEU A 1253 42.52 -9.13 17.69
CA LEU A 1253 41.08 -8.90 17.85
C LEU A 1253 40.33 -10.22 18.07
N ARG A 1254 40.64 -11.28 17.31
CA ARG A 1254 40.06 -12.61 17.50
C ARG A 1254 40.37 -13.16 18.89
N LYS A 1255 41.56 -12.92 19.46
CA LYS A 1255 41.85 -13.31 20.84
C LYS A 1255 40.95 -12.61 21.87
N ARG A 1256 40.50 -11.38 21.61
CA ARG A 1256 39.54 -10.66 22.48
C ARG A 1256 38.10 -11.12 22.29
N ILE A 1257 37.72 -11.44 21.05
CA ILE A 1257 36.34 -11.78 20.65
C ILE A 1257 36.02 -13.28 20.82
N MET A 1258 37.03 -14.15 20.70
CA MET A 1258 36.88 -15.61 20.68
C MET A 1258 37.85 -16.36 21.62
N GLY A 1259 38.86 -15.70 22.19
CA GLY A 1259 39.78 -16.26 23.19
C GLY A 1259 41.12 -16.82 22.69
N TRP A 1260 41.35 -16.88 21.37
CA TRP A 1260 42.52 -17.55 20.75
C TRP A 1260 42.96 -16.90 19.43
#